data_AF-A0A485LPP0-F1
#
_entry.id   AF-A0A485LPP0-F1
#
_cell.length_a   1.000
_cell.length_b   1.000
_cell.length_c   1.000
_cell.angle_alpha   90.00
_cell.angle_beta   90.00
_cell.angle_gamma   90.00
#
_symmetry.space_group_name_H-M   'P 1'
#
loop_
_entity.id
_entity.type
_entity.pdbx_description
1 polymer ?
#
loop_
_entity_poly.entity_id
_entity_poly.type
_entity_poly.pdbx_seq_one_letter_code
_entity_poly.pdbx_strand_id
1 'polypeptide(L)'
;MWPAKPTGKDLYDATLCGNLKAIQRFMVQGADVNYVDKEEGWTPLHAAVFINRLDIIRVLLLRVDMTIKSNDGMTAYDLAMKRDVPAVATLLAERAAIKKRKERDIYDAACCGDVETIEKLIKEGISVNYQDISGHTALFRAAKEGRFDIVRVLLPKAIVDLPSREGWTPFYMAAWEGHATVVELMMDVADVDFTTKDGYTPLYMAASKGHVEVVRVLMQKANVNHADHEGWTPLYMAAWEGHTEVVRLLMDKADVDILTKNGWTALYKAAGEGHVEIVRLLMEEASVNLPDLNGQTPLYKAAWEGHVEVVKLLMTEADVDLPEENGWTPLYIAAWENRVDVVRVLVQKANVNLGDKWGRTPLHIASREGHLEVVLLLLERVESRSSGQGNLLRRMSSLVRDLLNVNAISNESYTPLHMAASNGHAAVVRALMEKADVDQTDYEGWTPLYMAAWEGHVEVVRVLMEKANVNLADKFGRTPLHIASREGHLEIVNLLLQKADSKLKTTTDDTAKDLALKKGHKAVVDLLSNRDENETKRMGEELFQAAKMGHVPAVFHLLHQGVDVNYQDKNGWTALLVASYHGHVGVVRLLMRTANPDLASNEGWTPLRTAALFGHAAVVSLLAQKADINLASKCGLTPMFLAAKADRVEVLHVLIAKGANPAAASTTGWTPLHIAAMAGHVGAVCILLEIDGLVDIVNQDGKSPLHYACAFGHVDVVRLLLDKADYCIRSKDGATAFDMALKMGHRSVLDAFRTIELRTDYDVDMG
;
A
#
# COMPACT_ATOMS: atom_id res chain seq x y z
N MET A 1 18.49 -105.19 -29.29
CA MET A 1 18.87 -103.77 -29.39
C MET A 1 17.63 -102.96 -29.71
N TRP A 2 17.14 -102.12 -28.80
CA TRP A 2 16.21 -101.06 -29.20
C TRP A 2 16.93 -100.15 -30.20
N PRO A 3 16.29 -99.71 -31.29
CA PRO A 3 16.90 -98.74 -32.20
C PRO A 3 17.24 -97.46 -31.42
N ALA A 4 18.41 -96.88 -31.70
CA ALA A 4 18.83 -95.62 -31.10
C ALA A 4 17.75 -94.56 -31.29
N LYS A 5 17.53 -93.70 -30.27
CA LYS A 5 16.61 -92.57 -30.40
C LYS A 5 17.10 -91.67 -31.54
N PRO A 6 16.22 -91.26 -32.48
CA PRO A 6 16.59 -90.39 -33.57
C PRO A 6 17.04 -89.02 -33.03
N THR A 7 18.13 -88.52 -33.58
CA THR A 7 18.70 -87.21 -33.25
C THR A 7 18.01 -86.10 -34.04
N GLY A 8 18.26 -84.84 -33.65
CA GLY A 8 17.84 -83.68 -34.43
C GLY A 8 18.46 -83.65 -35.85
N LYS A 9 19.70 -84.13 -35.99
CA LYS A 9 20.37 -84.32 -37.28
C LYS A 9 19.62 -85.33 -38.16
N ASP A 10 19.19 -86.47 -37.60
CA ASP A 10 18.42 -87.48 -38.34
C ASP A 10 17.08 -86.91 -38.86
N LEU A 11 16.43 -86.05 -38.07
CA LEU A 11 15.21 -85.35 -38.47
C LEU A 11 15.48 -84.30 -39.57
N TYR A 12 16.58 -83.55 -39.46
CA TYR A 12 17.00 -82.59 -40.48
C TYR A 12 17.31 -83.27 -41.82
N ASP A 13 18.09 -84.34 -41.81
CA ASP A 13 18.46 -85.09 -43.02
C ASP A 13 17.22 -85.74 -43.66
N ALA A 14 16.34 -86.37 -42.86
CA ALA A 14 15.07 -86.90 -43.35
C ALA A 14 14.16 -85.81 -43.94
N THR A 15 14.26 -84.58 -43.42
CA THR A 15 13.56 -83.42 -43.94
C THR A 15 14.09 -83.02 -45.30
N LEU A 16 15.40 -82.85 -45.48
CA LEU A 16 16.02 -82.56 -46.78
C LEU A 16 15.70 -83.63 -47.84
N CYS A 17 15.61 -84.90 -47.45
CA CYS A 17 15.20 -85.99 -48.34
C CYS A 17 13.70 -86.06 -48.63
N GLY A 18 12.87 -85.21 -48.02
CA GLY A 18 11.42 -85.17 -48.26
C GLY A 18 10.65 -86.38 -47.73
N ASN A 19 11.19 -87.11 -46.74
CA ASN A 19 10.62 -88.37 -46.23
C ASN A 19 9.64 -88.15 -45.06
N LEU A 20 8.39 -87.79 -45.40
CA LEU A 20 7.34 -87.48 -44.43
C LEU A 20 7.12 -88.58 -43.37
N LYS A 21 7.17 -89.86 -43.76
CA LYS A 21 6.97 -90.99 -42.83
C LYS A 21 8.07 -91.08 -41.79
N ALA A 22 9.32 -90.86 -42.19
CA ALA A 22 10.46 -90.84 -41.27
C ALA A 22 10.37 -89.63 -40.31
N ILE A 23 10.04 -88.45 -40.84
CA ILE A 23 9.87 -87.21 -40.06
C ILE A 23 8.81 -87.40 -38.97
N GLN A 24 7.62 -87.89 -39.34
CA GLN A 24 6.54 -88.14 -38.37
C GLN A 24 6.97 -89.13 -37.28
N ARG A 25 7.64 -90.22 -37.66
CA ARG A 25 8.16 -91.21 -36.70
C ARG A 25 9.20 -90.59 -35.76
N PHE A 26 10.14 -89.81 -36.28
CA PHE A 26 11.21 -89.19 -35.49
C PHE A 26 10.67 -88.13 -34.52
N MET A 27 9.69 -87.33 -34.94
CA MET A 27 9.02 -86.36 -34.06
C MET A 27 8.27 -87.04 -32.91
N VAL A 28 7.62 -88.19 -33.14
CA VAL A 28 6.96 -88.97 -32.08
C VAL A 28 7.98 -89.56 -31.11
N GLN A 29 9.16 -89.93 -31.60
CA GLN A 29 10.26 -90.47 -30.79
C GLN A 29 11.07 -89.39 -30.05
N GLY A 30 10.70 -88.12 -30.19
CA GLY A 30 11.29 -87.01 -29.45
C GLY A 30 12.56 -86.43 -30.07
N ALA A 31 12.77 -86.59 -31.39
CA ALA A 31 13.83 -85.87 -32.09
C ALA A 31 13.66 -84.35 -31.95
N ASP A 32 14.77 -83.64 -31.80
CA ASP A 32 14.76 -82.19 -31.68
C ASP A 32 14.37 -81.52 -33.01
N VAL A 33 13.16 -80.96 -33.04
CA VAL A 33 12.57 -80.27 -34.19
C VAL A 33 13.22 -78.92 -34.49
N ASN A 34 13.92 -78.35 -33.50
CA ASN A 34 14.59 -77.06 -33.59
C ASN A 34 16.11 -77.22 -33.80
N TYR A 35 16.58 -78.45 -34.05
CA TYR A 35 17.98 -78.72 -34.34
C TYR A 35 18.50 -77.79 -35.43
N VAL A 36 19.65 -77.17 -35.18
CA VAL A 36 20.31 -76.26 -36.11
C VAL A 36 21.49 -77.00 -36.72
N ASP A 37 21.46 -77.17 -38.04
CA ASP A 37 22.59 -77.72 -38.78
C ASP A 37 23.82 -76.80 -38.74
N LYS A 38 25.01 -77.38 -38.79
CA LYS A 38 26.27 -76.65 -38.64
C LYS A 38 26.74 -75.93 -39.91
N GLU A 39 26.28 -76.36 -41.08
CA GLU A 39 26.75 -75.82 -42.37
C GLU A 39 26.01 -74.52 -42.68
N GLU A 40 24.68 -74.59 -42.74
CA GLU A 40 23.84 -73.46 -43.19
C GLU A 40 23.11 -72.75 -42.02
N GLY A 41 23.21 -73.30 -40.80
CA GLY A 41 22.40 -72.83 -39.66
C GLY A 41 20.91 -73.16 -39.84
N TRP A 42 20.57 -74.10 -40.72
CA TRP A 42 19.18 -74.42 -41.03
C TRP A 42 18.56 -75.34 -40.00
N THR A 43 17.30 -75.05 -39.66
CA THR A 43 16.45 -75.99 -38.94
C THR A 43 15.75 -76.95 -39.90
N PRO A 44 15.17 -78.07 -39.43
CA PRO A 44 14.24 -78.86 -40.22
C PRO A 44 13.17 -78.00 -40.92
N LEU A 45 12.70 -76.91 -40.30
CA LEU A 45 11.75 -76.01 -40.97
C LEU A 45 12.38 -75.27 -42.15
N HIS A 46 13.61 -74.74 -42.03
CA HIS A 46 14.33 -74.12 -43.16
C HIS A 46 14.56 -75.11 -44.30
N ALA A 47 14.98 -76.34 -43.97
CA ALA A 47 15.13 -77.43 -44.95
C ALA A 47 13.79 -77.75 -45.65
N ALA A 48 12.68 -77.81 -44.90
CA ALA A 48 11.35 -78.07 -45.46
C ALA A 48 10.85 -76.93 -46.37
N VAL A 49 11.16 -75.68 -46.03
CA VAL A 49 10.92 -74.51 -46.90
C VAL A 49 11.80 -74.58 -48.15
N PHE A 50 13.07 -74.94 -48.01
CA PHE A 50 14.01 -75.02 -49.12
C PHE A 50 13.57 -76.02 -50.20
N ILE A 51 13.11 -77.21 -49.78
CA ILE A 51 12.56 -78.24 -50.68
C ILE A 51 11.10 -77.99 -51.09
N ASN A 52 10.46 -76.93 -50.56
CA ASN A 52 9.08 -76.53 -50.85
C ASN A 52 8.04 -77.65 -50.63
N ARG A 53 8.12 -78.38 -49.52
CA ARG A 53 7.19 -79.49 -49.19
C ARG A 53 6.19 -79.09 -48.12
N LEU A 54 5.03 -78.60 -48.56
CA LEU A 54 3.95 -78.08 -47.70
C LEU A 54 3.45 -79.11 -46.67
N ASP A 55 3.40 -80.39 -47.04
CA ASP A 55 3.00 -81.50 -46.17
C ASP A 55 3.98 -81.72 -45.01
N ILE A 56 5.29 -81.57 -45.26
CA ILE A 56 6.33 -81.65 -44.24
C ILE A 56 6.32 -80.40 -43.36
N ILE A 57 6.20 -79.20 -43.97
CA ILE A 57 6.09 -77.93 -43.24
C ILE A 57 4.93 -77.98 -42.25
N ARG A 58 3.75 -78.44 -42.69
CA ARG A 58 2.57 -78.58 -41.81
C ARG A 58 2.83 -79.49 -40.59
N VAL A 59 3.58 -80.56 -40.77
CA VAL A 59 3.95 -81.47 -39.67
C VAL A 59 4.95 -80.82 -38.71
N LEU A 60 5.97 -80.14 -39.23
CA LEU A 60 6.98 -79.47 -38.41
C LEU A 60 6.41 -78.28 -37.61
N LEU A 61 5.48 -77.52 -38.20
CA LEU A 61 4.81 -76.36 -37.58
C LEU A 61 4.01 -76.66 -36.30
N LEU A 62 3.82 -77.95 -35.97
CA LEU A 62 3.22 -78.36 -34.72
C LEU A 62 4.12 -78.10 -33.51
N ARG A 63 5.45 -78.12 -33.67
CA ARG A 63 6.41 -78.09 -32.55
C ARG A 63 7.64 -77.22 -32.78
N VAL A 64 7.85 -76.72 -33.99
CA VAL A 64 9.05 -75.95 -34.36
C VAL A 64 8.94 -74.48 -33.96
N ASP A 65 10.07 -73.90 -33.57
CA ASP A 65 10.26 -72.47 -33.38
C ASP A 65 10.55 -71.81 -34.74
N MET A 66 9.63 -70.94 -35.16
CA MET A 66 9.72 -70.22 -36.44
C MET A 66 10.62 -68.99 -36.38
N THR A 67 11.13 -68.63 -35.20
CA THR A 67 11.97 -67.42 -34.99
C THR A 67 13.46 -67.67 -35.16
N ILE A 68 13.88 -68.94 -35.21
CA ILE A 68 15.27 -69.33 -35.43
C ILE A 68 15.74 -68.80 -36.79
N LYS A 69 16.94 -68.23 -36.82
CA LYS A 69 17.58 -67.69 -38.01
C LYS A 69 18.70 -68.61 -38.49
N SER A 70 18.86 -68.71 -39.80
CA SER A 70 20.03 -69.34 -40.42
C SER A 70 21.33 -68.56 -40.16
N ASN A 71 22.47 -69.11 -40.58
CA ASN A 71 23.76 -68.42 -40.49
C ASN A 71 23.77 -67.07 -41.24
N ASP A 72 22.94 -66.96 -42.28
CA ASP A 72 22.71 -65.72 -43.05
C ASP A 72 21.68 -64.76 -42.42
N GLY A 73 21.16 -65.07 -41.23
CA GLY A 73 20.19 -64.26 -40.50
C GLY A 73 18.74 -64.34 -40.99
N MET A 74 18.42 -65.25 -41.91
CA MET A 74 17.06 -65.44 -42.46
C MET A 74 16.24 -66.40 -41.59
N THR A 75 14.99 -66.05 -41.29
CA THR A 75 14.01 -67.02 -40.76
C THR A 75 13.46 -67.92 -41.87
N ALA A 76 12.74 -68.98 -41.50
CA ALA A 76 12.04 -69.83 -42.46
C ALA A 76 11.02 -69.05 -43.31
N TYR A 77 10.45 -67.96 -42.78
CA TYR A 77 9.57 -67.06 -43.54
C TYR A 77 10.36 -66.22 -44.54
N ASP A 78 11.50 -65.66 -44.13
CA ASP A 78 12.36 -64.87 -45.02
C ASP A 78 12.90 -65.74 -46.16
N LEU A 79 13.26 -66.99 -45.86
CA LEU A 79 13.66 -67.98 -46.86
C LEU A 79 12.52 -68.30 -47.83
N ALA A 80 11.28 -68.40 -47.33
CA ALA A 80 10.10 -68.62 -48.16
C ALA A 80 9.82 -67.42 -49.10
N MET A 81 10.00 -66.20 -48.63
CA MET A 81 9.85 -64.98 -49.42
C MET A 81 10.99 -64.85 -50.46
N LYS A 82 12.24 -65.11 -50.06
CA LYS A 82 13.41 -65.07 -50.96
C LYS A 82 13.32 -66.09 -52.10
N ARG A 83 12.69 -67.24 -51.85
CA ARG A 83 12.51 -68.31 -52.84
C ARG A 83 11.21 -68.21 -53.63
N ASP A 84 10.43 -67.16 -53.43
CA ASP A 84 9.14 -66.92 -54.09
C ASP A 84 8.16 -68.12 -53.95
N VAL A 85 8.02 -68.63 -52.71
CA VAL A 85 7.06 -69.70 -52.38
C VAL A 85 5.87 -69.17 -51.56
N PRO A 86 4.90 -68.47 -52.19
CA PRO A 86 3.88 -67.70 -51.50
C PRO A 86 2.96 -68.55 -50.60
N ALA A 87 2.65 -69.79 -50.98
CA ALA A 87 1.83 -70.69 -50.17
C ALA A 87 2.49 -71.04 -48.82
N VAL A 88 3.82 -71.19 -48.80
CA VAL A 88 4.59 -71.44 -47.58
C VAL A 88 4.67 -70.17 -46.73
N ALA A 89 4.94 -69.02 -47.37
CA ALA A 89 4.98 -67.74 -46.68
C ALA A 89 3.64 -67.41 -46.00
N THR A 90 2.51 -67.59 -46.68
CA THR A 90 1.17 -67.39 -46.10
C THR A 90 0.92 -68.31 -44.91
N LEU A 91 1.24 -69.61 -45.02
CA LEU A 91 1.07 -70.57 -43.93
C LEU A 91 1.91 -70.20 -42.69
N LEU A 92 3.15 -69.78 -42.89
CA LEU A 92 4.04 -69.32 -41.82
C LEU A 92 3.52 -68.02 -41.17
N ALA A 93 3.03 -67.08 -41.98
CA ALA A 93 2.42 -65.85 -41.49
C ALA A 93 1.13 -66.09 -40.69
N GLU A 94 0.25 -66.98 -41.16
CA GLU A 94 -0.96 -67.40 -40.44
C GLU A 94 -0.62 -68.05 -39.09
N ARG A 95 0.38 -68.94 -39.07
CA ARG A 95 0.81 -69.61 -37.83
C ARG A 95 1.39 -68.61 -36.84
N ALA A 96 2.16 -67.63 -37.31
CA ALA A 96 2.69 -66.55 -36.48
C ALA A 96 1.56 -65.64 -35.95
N ALA A 97 0.54 -65.35 -36.77
CA ALA A 97 -0.63 -64.58 -36.35
C ALA A 97 -1.48 -65.32 -35.29
N ILE A 98 -1.61 -66.64 -35.39
CA ILE A 98 -2.29 -67.47 -34.37
C ILE A 98 -1.51 -67.43 -33.05
N LYS A 99 -0.18 -67.55 -33.08
CA LYS A 99 0.65 -67.43 -31.87
C LYS A 99 0.44 -66.07 -31.19
N LYS A 100 0.52 -64.97 -31.95
CA LYS A 100 0.27 -63.61 -31.45
C LYS A 100 -1.15 -63.42 -30.90
N ARG A 101 -2.16 -64.06 -31.50
CA ARG A 101 -3.53 -64.03 -30.99
C ARG A 101 -3.63 -64.73 -29.63
N LYS A 102 -3.07 -65.93 -29.50
CA LYS A 102 -3.04 -66.68 -28.24
C LYS A 102 -2.25 -65.95 -27.13
N GLU A 103 -1.16 -65.29 -27.52
CA GLU A 103 -0.39 -64.39 -26.65
C GLU A 103 -1.20 -63.16 -26.21
N ARG A 104 -2.23 -62.74 -26.94
CA ARG A 104 -3.20 -61.73 -26.50
C ARG A 104 -4.30 -62.35 -25.65
N ASP A 105 -4.81 -63.52 -26.04
CA ASP A 105 -5.89 -64.22 -25.33
C ASP A 105 -5.50 -64.53 -23.87
N ILE A 106 -4.22 -64.80 -23.59
CA ILE A 106 -3.73 -65.00 -22.21
C ILE A 106 -3.88 -63.74 -21.34
N TYR A 107 -3.78 -62.55 -21.92
CA TYR A 107 -3.96 -61.29 -21.21
C TYR A 107 -5.44 -61.03 -20.92
N ASP A 108 -6.30 -61.26 -21.90
CA ASP A 108 -7.74 -61.08 -21.75
C ASP A 108 -8.30 -62.08 -20.75
N ALA A 109 -7.85 -63.35 -20.81
CA ALA A 109 -8.20 -64.37 -19.83
C ALA A 109 -7.69 -63.99 -18.42
N ALA A 110 -6.48 -63.43 -18.31
CA ALA A 110 -5.96 -62.96 -17.03
C ALA A 110 -6.75 -61.79 -16.45
N CYS A 111 -7.20 -60.85 -17.28
CA CYS A 111 -8.07 -59.73 -16.84
C CYS A 111 -9.46 -60.21 -16.41
N CYS A 112 -10.05 -61.15 -17.16
CA CYS A 112 -11.43 -61.61 -16.97
C CYS A 112 -11.56 -62.70 -15.89
N GLY A 113 -10.45 -63.29 -15.43
CA GLY A 113 -10.48 -64.37 -14.44
C GLY A 113 -10.74 -65.76 -15.03
N ASP A 114 -10.50 -65.96 -16.32
CA ASP A 114 -10.74 -67.25 -17.00
C ASP A 114 -9.57 -68.22 -16.79
N VAL A 115 -9.67 -68.99 -15.71
CA VAL A 115 -8.63 -69.97 -15.31
C VAL A 115 -8.50 -71.09 -16.34
N GLU A 116 -9.61 -71.54 -16.93
CA GLU A 116 -9.60 -72.66 -17.88
C GLU A 116 -8.83 -72.28 -19.14
N THR A 117 -9.06 -71.07 -19.67
CA THR A 117 -8.31 -70.56 -20.82
C THR A 117 -6.83 -70.38 -20.49
N ILE A 118 -6.49 -69.84 -19.31
CA ILE A 118 -5.08 -69.72 -18.88
C ILE A 118 -4.39 -71.10 -18.86
N GLU A 119 -4.99 -72.09 -18.18
CA GLU A 119 -4.40 -73.42 -18.10
C GLU A 119 -4.26 -74.09 -19.47
N LYS A 120 -5.26 -73.91 -20.35
CA LYS A 120 -5.23 -74.41 -21.72
C LYS A 120 -4.07 -73.78 -22.50
N LEU A 121 -3.91 -72.46 -22.46
CA LEU A 121 -2.85 -71.76 -23.17
C LEU A 121 -1.46 -72.14 -22.64
N ILE A 122 -1.33 -72.36 -21.32
CA ILE A 122 -0.09 -72.88 -20.71
C ILE A 122 0.22 -74.31 -21.23
N LYS A 123 -0.78 -75.20 -21.29
CA LYS A 123 -0.63 -76.57 -21.84
C LYS A 123 -0.23 -76.54 -23.33
N GLU A 124 -0.69 -75.54 -24.07
CA GLU A 124 -0.32 -75.30 -25.47
C GLU A 124 1.07 -74.67 -25.67
N GLY A 125 1.80 -74.39 -24.59
CA GLY A 125 3.17 -73.88 -24.62
C GLY A 125 3.29 -72.36 -24.78
N ILE A 126 2.23 -71.60 -24.54
CA ILE A 126 2.29 -70.13 -24.50
C ILE A 126 3.07 -69.70 -23.24
N SER A 127 4.04 -68.81 -23.42
CA SER A 127 4.82 -68.26 -22.31
C SER A 127 3.96 -67.32 -21.46
N VAL A 128 3.93 -67.55 -20.15
CA VAL A 128 3.25 -66.65 -19.18
C VAL A 128 4.00 -65.34 -18.95
N ASN A 129 5.27 -65.28 -19.36
CA ASN A 129 6.17 -64.12 -19.20
C ASN A 129 6.22 -63.23 -20.45
N TYR A 130 5.36 -63.49 -21.43
CA TYR A 130 5.21 -62.59 -22.57
C TYR A 130 4.73 -61.22 -22.05
N GLN A 131 5.33 -60.15 -22.58
CA GLN A 131 5.00 -58.78 -22.24
C GLN A 131 4.29 -58.10 -23.41
N ASP A 132 3.23 -57.35 -23.12
CA ASP A 132 2.57 -56.53 -24.12
C ASP A 132 3.41 -55.29 -24.48
N ILE A 133 2.86 -54.40 -25.31
CA ILE A 133 3.54 -53.17 -25.75
C ILE A 133 3.93 -52.23 -24.59
N SER A 134 3.27 -52.36 -23.43
CA SER A 134 3.53 -51.57 -22.22
C SER A 134 4.43 -52.30 -21.23
N GLY A 135 4.84 -53.53 -21.54
CA GLY A 135 5.63 -54.36 -20.63
C GLY A 135 4.78 -55.18 -19.64
N HIS A 136 3.46 -55.25 -19.79
CA HIS A 136 2.62 -55.99 -18.85
C HIS A 136 2.59 -57.49 -19.20
N THR A 137 2.77 -58.34 -18.19
CA THR A 137 2.56 -59.79 -18.29
C THR A 137 1.12 -60.18 -17.97
N ALA A 138 0.77 -61.45 -18.21
CA ALA A 138 -0.50 -62.00 -17.72
C ALA A 138 -0.62 -61.90 -16.18
N LEU A 139 0.49 -62.13 -15.46
CA LEU A 139 0.55 -61.97 -14.00
C LEU A 139 0.30 -60.52 -13.58
N PHE A 140 0.89 -59.54 -14.29
CA PHE A 140 0.66 -58.11 -14.04
C PHE A 140 -0.82 -57.74 -14.14
N ARG A 141 -1.50 -58.19 -15.20
CA ARG A 141 -2.93 -57.92 -15.41
C ARG A 141 -3.80 -58.62 -14.38
N ALA A 142 -3.51 -59.88 -14.07
CA ALA A 142 -4.21 -60.61 -13.02
C ALA A 142 -4.06 -59.93 -11.64
N ALA A 143 -2.86 -59.45 -11.33
CA ALA A 143 -2.57 -58.75 -10.08
C ALA A 143 -3.29 -57.40 -9.99
N LYS A 144 -3.27 -56.61 -11.07
CA LYS A 144 -4.02 -55.35 -11.17
C LYS A 144 -5.53 -55.55 -10.98
N GLU A 145 -6.10 -56.61 -11.56
CA GLU A 145 -7.54 -56.90 -11.50
C GLU A 145 -7.94 -57.75 -10.28
N GLY A 146 -7.01 -58.04 -9.36
CA GLY A 146 -7.30 -58.79 -8.13
C GLY A 146 -7.69 -60.26 -8.36
N ARG A 147 -7.28 -60.86 -9.47
CA ARG A 147 -7.68 -62.23 -9.86
C ARG A 147 -6.87 -63.30 -9.13
N PHE A 148 -7.20 -63.54 -7.87
CA PHE A 148 -6.51 -64.50 -7.00
C PHE A 148 -6.23 -65.87 -7.65
N ASP A 149 -7.25 -66.52 -8.23
CA ASP A 149 -7.08 -67.85 -8.83
C ASP A 149 -6.15 -67.83 -10.04
N ILE A 150 -6.19 -66.77 -10.85
CA ILE A 150 -5.28 -66.59 -11.98
C ILE A 150 -3.85 -66.40 -11.48
N VAL A 151 -3.64 -65.51 -10.50
CA VAL A 151 -2.34 -65.29 -9.88
C VAL A 151 -1.77 -66.61 -9.36
N ARG A 152 -2.57 -67.40 -8.63
CA ARG A 152 -2.18 -68.72 -8.10
C ARG A 152 -1.72 -69.68 -9.20
N VAL A 153 -2.40 -69.70 -10.35
CA VAL A 153 -2.05 -70.57 -11.49
C VAL A 153 -0.80 -70.09 -12.23
N LEU A 154 -0.60 -68.77 -12.32
CA LEU A 154 0.54 -68.19 -13.04
C LEU A 154 1.84 -68.22 -12.24
N LEU A 155 1.78 -68.03 -10.91
CA LEU A 155 2.94 -67.88 -10.03
C LEU A 155 4.04 -68.95 -10.22
N PRO A 156 3.75 -70.26 -10.30
CA PRO A 156 4.80 -71.28 -10.42
C PRO A 156 5.62 -71.22 -11.70
N LYS A 157 5.17 -70.46 -12.72
CA LYS A 157 5.80 -70.35 -14.04
C LYS A 157 6.20 -68.91 -14.39
N ALA A 158 5.76 -67.93 -13.61
CA ALA A 158 5.96 -66.53 -13.88
C ALA A 158 7.27 -66.00 -13.28
N ILE A 159 7.88 -65.03 -13.97
CA ILE A 159 8.92 -64.17 -13.40
C ILE A 159 8.18 -63.07 -12.63
N VAL A 160 8.08 -63.23 -11.32
CA VAL A 160 7.21 -62.44 -10.44
C VAL A 160 7.55 -60.95 -10.48
N ASP A 161 8.84 -60.62 -10.39
CA ASP A 161 9.32 -59.24 -10.35
C ASP A 161 9.67 -58.67 -11.73
N LEU A 162 9.11 -59.23 -12.82
CA LEU A 162 9.35 -58.69 -14.16
C LEU A 162 8.61 -57.35 -14.31
N PRO A 163 9.31 -56.21 -14.45
CA PRO A 163 8.67 -54.91 -14.43
C PRO A 163 8.09 -54.55 -15.80
N SER A 164 7.05 -53.71 -15.78
CA SER A 164 6.54 -53.00 -16.96
C SER A 164 7.58 -52.00 -17.49
N ARG A 165 7.29 -51.36 -18.63
CA ARG A 165 8.16 -50.28 -19.16
C ARG A 165 8.27 -49.07 -18.23
N GLU A 166 7.26 -48.87 -17.38
CA GLU A 166 7.25 -47.83 -16.34
C GLU A 166 7.95 -48.27 -15.04
N GLY A 167 8.44 -49.51 -14.99
CA GLY A 167 9.14 -50.03 -13.81
C GLY A 167 8.21 -50.62 -12.75
N TRP A 168 6.94 -50.91 -13.07
CA TRP A 168 5.97 -51.45 -12.11
C TRP A 168 5.95 -52.97 -12.15
N THR A 169 6.03 -53.63 -11.01
CA THR A 169 5.87 -55.09 -10.90
C THR A 169 4.38 -55.45 -10.72
N PRO A 170 3.99 -56.70 -11.04
CA PRO A 170 2.67 -57.22 -10.67
C PRO A 170 2.36 -57.04 -9.17
N PHE A 171 3.35 -57.26 -8.31
CA PHE A 171 3.22 -57.11 -6.85
C PHE A 171 2.92 -55.65 -6.46
N TYR A 172 3.66 -54.69 -7.03
CA TYR A 172 3.40 -53.26 -6.86
C TYR A 172 1.98 -52.87 -7.31
N MET A 173 1.51 -53.39 -8.45
CA MET A 173 0.16 -53.09 -8.92
C MET A 173 -0.95 -53.67 -8.03
N ALA A 174 -0.77 -54.88 -7.50
CA ALA A 174 -1.74 -55.43 -6.54
C ALA A 174 -1.84 -54.54 -5.29
N ALA A 175 -0.71 -54.00 -4.82
CA ALA A 175 -0.69 -53.06 -3.72
C ALA A 175 -1.33 -51.70 -4.07
N TRP A 176 -1.06 -51.17 -5.26
CA TRP A 176 -1.67 -49.94 -5.78
C TRP A 176 -3.20 -50.03 -5.84
N GLU A 177 -3.71 -51.16 -6.36
CA GLU A 177 -5.15 -51.38 -6.57
C GLU A 177 -5.88 -51.90 -5.31
N GLY A 178 -5.15 -52.22 -4.23
CA GLY A 178 -5.76 -52.57 -2.94
C GLY A 178 -6.09 -54.06 -2.75
N HIS A 179 -5.52 -54.96 -3.55
CA HIS A 179 -5.89 -56.38 -3.55
C HIS A 179 -5.10 -57.19 -2.50
N ALA A 180 -5.47 -57.04 -1.23
CA ALA A 180 -4.75 -57.64 -0.09
C ALA A 180 -4.51 -59.17 -0.22
N THR A 181 -5.49 -59.94 -0.68
CA THR A 181 -5.35 -61.40 -0.86
C THR A 181 -4.36 -61.78 -1.96
N VAL A 182 -4.23 -60.94 -2.99
CA VAL A 182 -3.23 -61.13 -4.05
C VAL A 182 -1.85 -60.76 -3.54
N VAL A 183 -1.73 -59.66 -2.80
CA VAL A 183 -0.48 -59.25 -2.15
C VAL A 183 0.01 -60.35 -1.21
N GLU A 184 -0.85 -60.86 -0.33
CA GLU A 184 -0.53 -61.94 0.60
C GLU A 184 -0.05 -63.21 -0.13
N LEU A 185 -0.75 -63.61 -1.20
CA LEU A 185 -0.38 -64.77 -2.01
C LEU A 185 1.02 -64.65 -2.64
N MET A 186 1.43 -63.43 -3.01
CA MET A 186 2.70 -63.17 -3.70
C MET A 186 3.84 -62.83 -2.74
N MET A 187 3.56 -62.61 -1.46
CA MET A 187 4.48 -62.04 -0.47
C MET A 187 5.72 -62.90 -0.15
N ASP A 188 5.67 -64.20 -0.43
CA ASP A 188 6.79 -65.13 -0.22
C ASP A 188 7.71 -65.27 -1.45
N VAL A 189 7.25 -64.81 -2.62
CA VAL A 189 7.92 -65.05 -3.90
C VAL A 189 8.29 -63.78 -4.66
N ALA A 190 7.68 -62.64 -4.32
CA ALA A 190 8.01 -61.33 -4.86
C ALA A 190 9.06 -60.62 -3.99
N ASP A 191 9.84 -59.73 -4.61
CA ASP A 191 10.60 -58.72 -3.88
C ASP A 191 9.65 -57.66 -3.31
N VAL A 192 9.37 -57.75 -2.01
CA VAL A 192 8.39 -56.90 -1.32
C VAL A 192 8.74 -55.42 -1.31
N ASP A 193 10.03 -55.10 -1.45
CA ASP A 193 10.55 -53.72 -1.44
C ASP A 193 11.01 -53.27 -2.83
N PHE A 194 10.59 -53.97 -3.90
CA PHE A 194 10.92 -53.57 -5.26
C PHE A 194 10.44 -52.14 -5.54
N THR A 195 11.38 -51.26 -5.90
CA THR A 195 11.11 -49.84 -6.13
C THR A 195 10.81 -49.53 -7.59
N THR A 196 9.88 -48.61 -7.83
CA THR A 196 9.73 -47.96 -9.15
C THR A 196 10.95 -47.08 -9.47
N LYS A 197 10.97 -46.46 -10.66
CA LYS A 197 12.01 -45.50 -11.06
C LYS A 197 12.11 -44.28 -10.15
N ASP A 198 11.04 -43.96 -9.41
CA ASP A 198 10.98 -42.81 -8.49
C ASP A 198 11.24 -43.22 -7.02
N GLY A 199 11.53 -44.50 -6.77
CA GLY A 199 11.78 -45.02 -5.43
C GLY A 199 10.53 -45.48 -4.67
N TYR A 200 9.37 -45.57 -5.32
CA TYR A 200 8.13 -45.99 -4.64
C TYR A 200 8.11 -47.50 -4.41
N THR A 201 7.92 -47.93 -3.16
CA THR A 201 7.67 -49.33 -2.80
C THR A 201 6.17 -49.66 -2.87
N PRO A 202 5.79 -50.95 -2.90
CA PRO A 202 4.40 -51.37 -2.76
C PRO A 202 3.75 -50.84 -1.48
N LEU A 203 4.49 -50.81 -0.36
CA LEU A 203 3.98 -50.28 0.92
C LEU A 203 3.75 -48.77 0.85
N TYR A 204 4.66 -48.00 0.25
CA TYR A 204 4.49 -46.57 0.01
C TYR A 204 3.18 -46.30 -0.73
N MET A 205 2.92 -47.05 -1.80
CA MET A 205 1.72 -46.82 -2.60
C MET A 205 0.45 -47.24 -1.88
N ALA A 206 0.44 -48.40 -1.21
CA ALA A 206 -0.69 -48.83 -0.40
C ALA A 206 -1.03 -47.80 0.68
N ALA A 207 -0.01 -47.20 1.29
CA ALA A 207 -0.17 -46.16 2.29
C ALA A 207 -0.74 -44.87 1.70
N SER A 208 -0.21 -44.38 0.57
CA SER A 208 -0.74 -43.22 -0.16
C SER A 208 -2.20 -43.39 -0.61
N LYS A 209 -2.61 -44.61 -0.94
CA LYS A 209 -3.99 -44.92 -1.36
C LYS A 209 -4.95 -45.27 -0.21
N GLY A 210 -4.44 -45.40 1.01
CA GLY A 210 -5.28 -45.70 2.18
C GLY A 210 -5.71 -47.17 2.27
N HIS A 211 -5.01 -48.09 1.60
CA HIS A 211 -5.37 -49.51 1.57
C HIS A 211 -4.95 -50.24 2.86
N VAL A 212 -5.73 -50.06 3.92
CA VAL A 212 -5.45 -50.55 5.29
C VAL A 212 -5.01 -52.02 5.34
N GLU A 213 -5.75 -52.93 4.71
CA GLU A 213 -5.44 -54.36 4.76
C GLU A 213 -4.18 -54.73 3.96
N VAL A 214 -3.91 -54.04 2.85
CA VAL A 214 -2.65 -54.21 2.11
C VAL A 214 -1.47 -53.74 2.98
N VAL A 215 -1.59 -52.58 3.63
CA VAL A 215 -0.57 -52.07 4.55
C VAL A 215 -0.31 -53.06 5.68
N ARG A 216 -1.36 -53.60 6.31
CA ARG A 216 -1.26 -54.60 7.38
C ARG A 216 -0.49 -55.85 6.93
N VAL A 217 -0.78 -56.36 5.74
CA VAL A 217 -0.08 -57.52 5.16
C VAL A 217 1.38 -57.15 4.91
N LEU A 218 1.66 -56.07 4.17
CA LEU A 218 3.01 -55.67 3.78
C LEU A 218 3.93 -55.39 4.96
N MET A 219 3.44 -54.77 6.03
CA MET A 219 4.18 -54.47 7.26
C MET A 219 4.78 -55.71 7.97
N GLN A 220 4.41 -56.93 7.57
CA GLN A 220 5.01 -58.14 8.11
C GLN A 220 6.45 -58.36 7.60
N LYS A 221 6.80 -57.86 6.41
CA LYS A 221 8.14 -58.05 5.81
C LYS A 221 8.74 -56.82 5.13
N ALA A 222 7.93 -55.91 4.60
CA ALA A 222 8.41 -54.74 3.89
C ALA A 222 9.16 -53.78 4.82
N ASN A 223 10.12 -53.04 4.26
CA ASN A 223 10.79 -51.96 4.97
C ASN A 223 9.82 -50.77 5.14
N VAL A 224 9.23 -50.66 6.34
CA VAL A 224 8.26 -49.60 6.69
C VAL A 224 8.82 -48.17 6.57
N ASN A 225 10.15 -48.02 6.65
CA ASN A 225 10.84 -46.73 6.61
C ASN A 225 11.49 -46.44 5.25
N HIS A 226 11.25 -47.25 4.21
CA HIS A 226 11.80 -46.97 2.89
C HIS A 226 11.27 -45.63 2.37
N ALA A 227 12.16 -44.68 2.14
CA ALA A 227 11.83 -43.38 1.61
C ALA A 227 12.06 -43.35 0.10
N ASP A 228 11.18 -42.64 -0.63
CA ASP A 228 11.36 -42.41 -2.05
C ASP A 228 12.56 -41.48 -2.34
N HIS A 229 12.76 -41.14 -3.62
CA HIS A 229 13.87 -40.28 -3.99
C HIS A 229 13.82 -38.88 -3.36
N GLU A 230 12.68 -38.38 -2.88
CA GLU A 230 12.52 -37.09 -2.19
C GLU A 230 12.50 -37.22 -0.65
N GLY A 231 12.72 -38.43 -0.14
CA GLY A 231 12.74 -38.71 1.29
C GLY A 231 11.34 -38.93 1.88
N TRP A 232 10.30 -39.17 1.06
CA TRP A 232 8.95 -39.37 1.55
C TRP A 232 8.75 -40.85 1.92
N THR A 233 8.34 -41.11 3.15
CA THR A 233 8.06 -42.45 3.68
C THR A 233 6.59 -42.84 3.50
N PRO A 234 6.22 -44.13 3.62
CA PRO A 234 4.82 -44.55 3.66
C PRO A 234 4.00 -43.80 4.73
N LEU A 235 4.59 -43.58 5.91
CA LEU A 235 3.94 -42.82 6.99
C LEU A 235 3.70 -41.36 6.59
N TYR A 236 4.70 -40.71 5.98
CA TYR A 236 4.56 -39.34 5.48
C TYR A 236 3.42 -39.23 4.44
N MET A 237 3.35 -40.16 3.49
CA MET A 237 2.30 -40.15 2.47
C MET A 237 0.91 -40.42 3.07
N ALA A 238 0.77 -41.37 4.00
CA ALA A 238 -0.49 -41.60 4.68
C ALA A 238 -0.94 -40.38 5.49
N ALA A 239 0.01 -39.70 6.15
CA ALA A 239 -0.23 -38.49 6.91
C ALA A 239 -0.64 -37.31 6.02
N TRP A 240 -0.03 -37.16 4.83
CA TRP A 240 -0.43 -36.16 3.84
C TRP A 240 -1.85 -36.42 3.31
N GLU A 241 -2.10 -37.64 2.84
CA GLU A 241 -3.36 -38.00 2.16
C GLU A 241 -4.54 -38.17 3.12
N GLY A 242 -4.31 -38.11 4.45
CA GLY A 242 -5.38 -38.13 5.44
C GLY A 242 -5.83 -39.54 5.88
N HIS A 243 -5.03 -40.57 5.62
CA HIS A 243 -5.39 -41.97 5.89
C HIS A 243 -5.12 -42.36 7.35
N THR A 244 -6.01 -41.95 8.25
CA THR A 244 -5.83 -42.08 9.71
C THR A 244 -5.53 -43.52 10.18
N GLU A 245 -6.25 -44.52 9.65
CA GLU A 245 -6.02 -45.92 10.08
C GLU A 245 -4.71 -46.48 9.55
N VAL A 246 -4.27 -46.05 8.36
CA VAL A 246 -2.94 -46.40 7.84
C VAL A 246 -1.84 -45.78 8.69
N VAL A 247 -1.99 -44.51 9.10
CA VAL A 247 -1.06 -43.84 10.02
C VAL A 247 -0.97 -44.63 11.33
N ARG A 248 -2.10 -44.99 11.94
CA ARG A 248 -2.14 -45.78 13.18
C ARG A 248 -1.37 -47.09 13.04
N LEU A 249 -1.59 -47.83 11.95
CA LEU A 249 -0.89 -49.08 11.71
C LEU A 249 0.62 -48.85 11.52
N LEU A 250 1.02 -47.87 10.71
CA LEU A 250 2.42 -47.62 10.42
C LEU A 250 3.21 -47.19 11.66
N MET A 251 2.60 -46.41 12.55
CA MET A 251 3.24 -45.96 13.80
C MET A 251 3.73 -47.12 14.69
N ASP A 252 3.11 -48.30 14.64
CA ASP A 252 3.55 -49.47 15.43
C ASP A 252 4.99 -49.92 15.12
N LYS A 253 5.55 -49.54 13.94
CA LYS A 253 6.89 -49.97 13.50
C LYS A 253 7.73 -48.88 12.81
N ALA A 254 7.09 -47.85 12.27
CA ALA A 254 7.78 -46.80 11.52
C ALA A 254 8.52 -45.85 12.45
N ASP A 255 9.62 -45.27 11.96
CA ASP A 255 10.25 -44.12 12.61
C ASP A 255 9.46 -42.86 12.23
N VAL A 256 8.78 -42.28 13.21
CA VAL A 256 7.82 -41.17 13.04
C VAL A 256 8.48 -39.84 12.69
N ASP A 257 9.78 -39.70 12.98
CA ASP A 257 10.53 -38.44 12.85
C ASP A 257 11.45 -38.42 11.62
N ILE A 258 11.29 -39.36 10.67
CA ILE A 258 12.03 -39.33 9.40
C ILE A 258 11.70 -38.02 8.64
N LEU A 259 12.77 -37.36 8.21
CA LEU A 259 12.71 -36.10 7.48
C LEU A 259 12.78 -36.34 5.97
N THR A 260 11.92 -35.64 5.23
CA THR A 260 12.09 -35.50 3.78
C THR A 260 13.34 -34.67 3.45
N LYS A 261 13.71 -34.58 2.16
CA LYS A 261 14.79 -33.69 1.73
C LYS A 261 14.59 -32.21 2.10
N ASN A 262 13.34 -31.77 2.28
CA ASN A 262 13.00 -30.41 2.70
C ASN A 262 12.91 -30.26 4.24
N GLY A 263 13.21 -31.31 5.00
CA GLY A 263 13.13 -31.32 6.46
C GLY A 263 11.73 -31.55 7.02
N TRP A 264 10.76 -32.00 6.21
CA TRP A 264 9.39 -32.19 6.70
C TRP A 264 9.22 -33.56 7.37
N THR A 265 8.58 -33.60 8.53
CA THR A 265 8.08 -34.84 9.17
C THR A 265 6.65 -35.17 8.71
N ALA A 266 6.17 -36.37 9.01
CA ALA A 266 4.76 -36.72 8.84
C ALA A 266 3.84 -35.79 9.64
N LEU A 267 4.25 -35.41 10.86
CA LEU A 267 3.50 -34.48 11.72
C LEU A 267 3.41 -33.07 11.10
N TYR A 268 4.52 -32.54 10.57
CA TYR A 268 4.54 -31.25 9.87
C TYR A 268 3.53 -31.23 8.73
N LYS A 269 3.51 -32.30 7.92
CA LYS A 269 2.61 -32.37 6.78
C LYS A 269 1.15 -32.53 7.20
N ALA A 270 0.84 -33.43 8.13
CA ALA A 270 -0.51 -33.58 8.67
C ALA A 270 -1.04 -32.28 9.30
N ALA A 271 -0.17 -31.53 9.97
CA ALA A 271 -0.50 -30.24 10.57
C ALA A 271 -0.87 -29.19 9.50
N GLY A 272 -0.13 -29.14 8.39
CA GLY A 272 -0.41 -28.25 7.26
C GLY A 272 -1.66 -28.62 6.46
N GLU A 273 -2.04 -29.90 6.42
CA GLU A 273 -3.26 -30.36 5.75
C GLU A 273 -4.50 -30.32 6.65
N GLY A 274 -4.33 -30.06 7.95
CA GLY A 274 -5.45 -29.91 8.89
C GLY A 274 -6.01 -31.24 9.41
N HIS A 275 -5.28 -32.35 9.29
CA HIS A 275 -5.74 -33.68 9.68
C HIS A 275 -5.66 -33.88 11.20
N VAL A 276 -6.63 -33.34 11.94
CA VAL A 276 -6.65 -33.27 13.42
C VAL A 276 -6.37 -34.61 14.09
N GLU A 277 -6.99 -35.70 13.63
CA GLU A 277 -6.82 -37.01 14.27
C GLU A 277 -5.44 -37.63 13.98
N ILE A 278 -4.89 -37.40 12.78
CA ILE A 278 -3.52 -37.82 12.44
C ILE A 278 -2.51 -37.05 13.28
N VAL A 279 -2.71 -35.74 13.44
CA VAL A 279 -1.87 -34.91 14.33
C VAL A 279 -1.93 -35.43 15.76
N ARG A 280 -3.12 -35.78 16.27
CA ARG A 280 -3.30 -36.36 17.60
C ARG A 280 -2.50 -37.64 17.77
N LEU A 281 -2.60 -38.57 16.82
CA LEU A 281 -1.88 -39.83 16.86
C LEU A 281 -0.37 -39.58 16.83
N LEU A 282 0.11 -38.83 15.84
CA LEU A 282 1.54 -38.58 15.67
C LEU A 282 2.17 -37.88 16.89
N MET A 283 1.45 -36.99 17.57
CA MET A 283 1.95 -36.33 18.80
C MET A 283 2.23 -37.30 19.95
N GLU A 284 1.68 -38.52 19.95
CA GLU A 284 1.96 -39.51 21.00
C GLU A 284 3.43 -39.98 21.02
N GLU A 285 4.11 -39.94 19.87
CA GLU A 285 5.49 -40.45 19.71
C GLU A 285 6.44 -39.47 19.01
N ALA A 286 5.93 -38.57 18.15
CA ALA A 286 6.76 -37.69 17.34
C ALA A 286 7.30 -36.49 18.12
N SER A 287 8.47 -36.01 17.70
CA SER A 287 9.05 -34.79 18.25
C SER A 287 8.32 -33.54 17.72
N VAL A 288 7.34 -33.07 18.49
CA VAL A 288 6.37 -32.01 18.09
C VAL A 288 7.00 -30.71 17.56
N ASN A 289 8.20 -30.36 18.02
CA ASN A 289 8.88 -29.12 17.66
C ASN A 289 9.96 -29.28 16.57
N LEU A 290 10.10 -30.44 15.92
CA LEU A 290 11.08 -30.60 14.84
C LEU A 290 10.79 -29.63 13.69
N PRO A 291 11.72 -28.71 13.37
CA PRO A 291 11.52 -27.76 12.30
C PRO A 291 11.95 -28.33 10.93
N ASP A 292 11.41 -27.75 9.87
CA ASP A 292 11.91 -27.94 8.52
C ASP A 292 13.24 -27.20 8.26
N LEU A 293 13.76 -27.29 7.03
CA LEU A 293 15.00 -26.61 6.66
C LEU A 293 14.95 -25.08 6.72
N ASN A 294 13.77 -24.47 6.83
CA ASN A 294 13.59 -23.03 6.99
C ASN A 294 13.29 -22.65 8.46
N GLY A 295 13.37 -23.60 9.40
CA GLY A 295 13.02 -23.37 10.80
C GLY A 295 11.52 -23.45 11.12
N GLN A 296 10.67 -23.86 10.16
CA GLN A 296 9.22 -23.90 10.36
C GLN A 296 8.79 -25.16 11.11
N THR A 297 8.11 -24.99 12.24
CA THR A 297 7.54 -26.10 13.04
C THR A 297 6.17 -26.55 12.51
N PRO A 298 5.67 -27.73 12.93
CA PRO A 298 4.29 -28.14 12.63
C PRO A 298 3.25 -27.10 13.08
N LEU A 299 3.46 -26.46 14.23
CA LEU A 299 2.58 -25.40 14.73
C LEU A 299 2.61 -24.16 13.84
N TYR A 300 3.79 -23.75 13.36
CA TYR A 300 3.92 -22.66 12.39
C TYR A 300 3.13 -22.98 11.12
N LYS A 301 3.29 -24.19 10.57
CA LYS A 301 2.60 -24.58 9.33
C LYS A 301 1.09 -24.63 9.50
N ALA A 302 0.58 -25.19 10.61
CA ALA A 302 -0.85 -25.16 10.92
C ALA A 302 -1.39 -23.74 11.10
N ALA A 303 -0.61 -22.84 11.70
CA ALA A 303 -0.99 -21.45 11.90
C ALA A 303 -1.05 -20.67 10.57
N TRP A 304 -0.10 -20.92 9.66
CA TRP A 304 -0.09 -20.36 8.30
C TRP A 304 -1.32 -20.80 7.49
N GLU A 305 -1.60 -22.10 7.49
CA GLU A 305 -2.72 -22.67 6.71
C GLU A 305 -4.09 -22.38 7.35
N GLY A 306 -4.13 -21.97 8.62
CA GLY A 306 -5.36 -21.54 9.30
C GLY A 306 -6.12 -22.65 10.03
N HIS A 307 -5.47 -23.78 10.33
CA HIS A 307 -6.12 -24.97 10.91
C HIS A 307 -6.29 -24.85 12.43
N VAL A 308 -7.36 -24.17 12.86
CA VAL A 308 -7.61 -23.81 14.27
C VAL A 308 -7.56 -25.00 15.23
N GLU A 309 -8.20 -26.12 14.90
CA GLU A 309 -8.23 -27.29 15.81
C GLU A 309 -6.87 -27.99 15.90
N VAL A 310 -6.11 -28.03 14.82
CA VAL A 310 -4.71 -28.50 14.84
C VAL A 310 -3.84 -27.58 15.69
N VAL A 311 -3.99 -26.26 15.54
CA VAL A 311 -3.28 -25.27 16.37
C VAL A 311 -3.57 -25.47 17.85
N LYS A 312 -4.85 -25.61 18.23
CA LYS A 312 -5.25 -25.87 19.63
C LYS A 312 -4.60 -27.14 20.18
N LEU A 313 -4.57 -28.20 19.36
CA LEU A 313 -4.00 -29.48 19.72
C LEU A 313 -2.48 -29.39 19.90
N LEU A 314 -1.76 -28.85 18.92
CA LEU A 314 -0.30 -28.69 18.99
C LEU A 314 0.13 -27.80 20.16
N MET A 315 -0.62 -26.72 20.46
CA MET A 315 -0.35 -25.84 21.61
C MET A 315 -0.43 -26.52 22.99
N THR A 316 -0.86 -27.79 23.07
CA THR A 316 -0.81 -28.55 24.32
C THR A 316 0.60 -28.95 24.72
N GLU A 317 1.49 -29.19 23.74
CA GLU A 317 2.85 -29.71 23.94
C GLU A 317 3.94 -28.91 23.20
N ALA A 318 3.62 -28.30 22.06
CA ALA A 318 4.55 -27.52 21.26
C ALA A 318 4.99 -26.23 21.97
N ASP A 319 6.21 -25.79 21.69
CA ASP A 319 6.64 -24.44 22.05
C ASP A 319 6.04 -23.44 21.06
N VAL A 320 5.12 -22.61 21.56
CA VAL A 320 4.29 -21.70 20.76
C VAL A 320 5.04 -20.50 20.20
N ASP A 321 6.24 -20.24 20.70
CA ASP A 321 7.03 -19.04 20.40
C ASP A 321 8.27 -19.35 19.52
N LEU A 322 8.46 -20.59 19.06
CA LEU A 322 9.57 -20.95 18.17
C LEU A 322 9.46 -20.21 16.83
N PRO A 323 10.46 -19.39 16.47
CA PRO A 323 10.45 -18.69 15.19
C PRO A 323 11.07 -19.53 14.07
N GLU A 324 10.67 -19.27 12.82
CA GLU A 324 11.43 -19.70 11.64
C GLU A 324 12.67 -18.80 11.42
N GLU A 325 13.46 -19.09 10.38
CA GLU A 325 14.77 -18.43 10.13
C GLU A 325 14.73 -16.89 10.03
N ASN A 326 13.62 -16.29 9.58
CA ASN A 326 13.44 -14.83 9.54
C ASN A 326 12.88 -14.24 10.84
N GLY A 327 12.68 -15.04 11.89
CA GLY A 327 12.14 -14.62 13.17
C GLY A 327 10.61 -14.70 13.27
N TRP A 328 9.91 -15.26 12.28
CA TRP A 328 8.44 -15.31 12.26
C TRP A 328 7.94 -16.44 13.17
N THR A 329 7.21 -16.07 14.21
CA THR A 329 6.53 -17.02 15.09
C THR A 329 5.20 -17.49 14.47
N PRO A 330 4.59 -18.58 14.98
CA PRO A 330 3.24 -18.98 14.58
C PRO A 330 2.21 -17.84 14.68
N LEU A 331 2.32 -16.98 15.71
CA LEU A 331 1.45 -15.82 15.86
C LEU A 331 1.73 -14.75 14.81
N TYR A 332 3.00 -14.52 14.44
CA TYR A 332 3.36 -13.56 13.40
C TYR A 332 2.78 -13.97 12.05
N ILE A 333 2.96 -15.22 11.62
CA ILE A 333 2.43 -15.68 10.32
C ILE A 333 0.90 -15.71 10.30
N ALA A 334 0.25 -16.10 11.40
CA ALA A 334 -1.21 -16.04 11.53
C ALA A 334 -1.74 -14.59 11.44
N ALA A 335 -1.00 -13.63 12.00
CA ALA A 335 -1.33 -12.22 11.91
C ALA A 335 -1.11 -11.66 10.50
N TRP A 336 -0.05 -12.05 9.80
CA TRP A 336 0.22 -11.68 8.41
C TRP A 336 -0.90 -12.19 7.47
N GLU A 337 -1.28 -13.46 7.62
CA GLU A 337 -2.21 -14.18 6.73
C GLU A 337 -3.69 -14.00 7.13
N ASN A 338 -3.96 -13.07 8.05
CA ASN A 338 -5.31 -12.76 8.54
C ASN A 338 -6.08 -13.99 9.07
N ARG A 339 -5.38 -14.92 9.75
CA ARG A 339 -6.00 -16.10 10.36
C ARG A 339 -6.61 -15.75 11.71
N VAL A 340 -7.68 -14.95 11.70
CA VAL A 340 -8.32 -14.38 12.90
C VAL A 340 -8.54 -15.39 14.03
N ASP A 341 -9.13 -16.56 13.72
CA ASP A 341 -9.41 -17.57 14.75
C ASP A 341 -8.16 -18.27 15.28
N VAL A 342 -7.15 -18.46 14.42
CA VAL A 342 -5.83 -18.93 14.86
C VAL A 342 -5.17 -17.91 15.76
N VAL A 343 -5.19 -16.61 15.40
CA VAL A 343 -4.70 -15.53 16.25
C VAL A 343 -5.41 -15.55 17.61
N ARG A 344 -6.75 -15.63 17.63
CA ARG A 344 -7.57 -15.69 18.85
C ARG A 344 -7.17 -16.83 19.79
N VAL A 345 -6.77 -17.97 19.23
CA VAL A 345 -6.27 -19.12 20.00
C VAL A 345 -4.82 -18.89 20.43
N LEU A 346 -3.91 -18.57 19.49
CA LEU A 346 -2.48 -18.42 19.76
C LEU A 346 -2.19 -17.37 20.81
N VAL A 347 -2.88 -16.22 20.77
CA VAL A 347 -2.66 -15.17 21.77
C VAL A 347 -2.80 -15.73 23.19
N GLN A 348 -3.63 -16.75 23.45
CA GLN A 348 -3.83 -17.35 24.79
C GLN A 348 -2.54 -17.78 25.49
N LYS A 349 -1.53 -18.20 24.72
CA LYS A 349 -0.23 -18.64 25.26
C LYS A 349 0.98 -17.93 24.66
N ALA A 350 0.91 -17.48 23.41
CA ALA A 350 2.05 -16.92 22.69
C ALA A 350 2.44 -15.52 23.19
N ASN A 351 3.74 -15.21 23.09
CA ASN A 351 4.25 -13.87 23.34
C ASN A 351 3.96 -12.94 22.15
N VAL A 352 3.02 -12.03 22.36
CA VAL A 352 2.53 -11.08 21.33
C VAL A 352 3.56 -10.04 20.88
N ASN A 353 4.68 -9.92 21.59
CA ASN A 353 5.72 -8.92 21.34
C ASN A 353 6.94 -9.46 20.59
N LEU A 354 6.98 -10.76 20.28
CA LEU A 354 8.10 -11.32 19.51
C LEU A 354 8.07 -10.75 18.10
N GLY A 355 9.17 -10.11 17.71
CA GLY A 355 9.36 -9.54 16.39
C GLY A 355 10.18 -10.44 15.48
N ASP A 356 10.02 -10.23 14.19
CA ASP A 356 10.90 -10.80 13.18
C ASP A 356 12.34 -10.23 13.27
N LYS A 357 13.24 -10.65 12.37
CA LYS A 357 14.63 -10.15 12.33
C LYS A 357 14.76 -8.63 12.12
N TRP A 358 13.69 -7.96 11.70
CA TRP A 358 13.62 -6.50 11.55
C TRP A 358 12.90 -5.82 12.73
N GLY A 359 12.59 -6.56 13.80
CA GLY A 359 11.90 -6.04 14.98
C GLY A 359 10.39 -5.84 14.79
N ARG A 360 9.80 -6.32 13.69
CA ARG A 360 8.37 -6.16 13.41
C ARG A 360 7.57 -7.23 14.16
N THR A 361 6.70 -6.81 15.05
CA THR A 361 5.82 -7.70 15.85
C THR A 361 4.56 -8.11 15.07
N PRO A 362 3.77 -9.10 15.54
CA PRO A 362 2.45 -9.42 14.98
C PRO A 362 1.54 -8.19 14.81
N LEU A 363 1.61 -7.23 15.73
CA LEU A 363 0.84 -5.99 15.63
C LEU A 363 1.32 -5.11 14.47
N HIS A 364 2.63 -5.03 14.22
CA HIS A 364 3.17 -4.29 13.08
C HIS A 364 2.63 -4.84 11.76
N ILE A 365 2.74 -6.16 11.57
CA ILE A 365 2.34 -6.75 10.30
C ILE A 365 0.82 -6.72 10.09
N ALA A 366 0.04 -7.03 11.13
CA ALA A 366 -1.42 -6.88 11.04
C ALA A 366 -1.83 -5.44 10.72
N SER A 367 -1.08 -4.46 11.23
CA SER A 367 -1.32 -3.04 10.96
C SER A 367 -0.93 -2.63 9.54
N ARG A 368 0.20 -3.15 9.04
CA ARG A 368 0.68 -2.94 7.67
C ARG A 368 -0.28 -3.51 6.63
N GLU A 369 -0.83 -4.69 6.88
CA GLU A 369 -1.74 -5.39 5.94
C GLU A 369 -3.21 -4.99 6.11
N GLY A 370 -3.54 -4.19 7.14
CA GLY A 370 -4.89 -3.66 7.34
C GLY A 370 -5.88 -4.62 8.01
N HIS A 371 -5.40 -5.66 8.69
CA HIS A 371 -6.22 -6.70 9.30
C HIS A 371 -6.84 -6.23 10.62
N LEU A 372 -7.89 -5.41 10.53
CA LEU A 372 -8.53 -4.74 11.67
C LEU A 372 -8.92 -5.69 12.80
N GLU A 373 -9.52 -6.84 12.51
CA GLU A 373 -9.95 -7.77 13.56
C GLU A 373 -8.75 -8.38 14.31
N VAL A 374 -7.67 -8.73 13.60
CA VAL A 374 -6.41 -9.18 14.22
C VAL A 374 -5.82 -8.08 15.10
N VAL A 375 -5.81 -6.83 14.63
CA VAL A 375 -5.33 -5.69 15.42
C VAL A 375 -6.16 -5.52 16.70
N LEU A 376 -7.48 -5.58 16.61
CA LEU A 376 -8.37 -5.48 17.79
C LEU A 376 -8.12 -6.62 18.77
N LEU A 377 -7.99 -7.87 18.30
CA LEU A 377 -7.67 -9.02 19.15
C LEU A 377 -6.34 -8.88 19.89
N LEU A 378 -5.32 -8.34 19.21
CA LEU A 378 -4.05 -8.05 19.85
C LEU A 378 -4.22 -6.96 20.91
N LEU A 379 -4.90 -5.84 20.60
CA LEU A 379 -5.13 -4.71 21.50
C LEU A 379 -5.96 -5.03 22.75
N GLU A 380 -6.85 -6.03 22.71
CA GLU A 380 -7.62 -6.51 23.88
C GLU A 380 -6.70 -7.06 24.99
N ARG A 381 -5.47 -7.49 24.68
CA ARG A 381 -4.49 -7.92 25.69
C ARG A 381 -3.97 -6.85 26.62
N VAL A 382 -4.27 -5.59 26.32
CA VAL A 382 -3.96 -4.48 27.21
C VAL A 382 -4.93 -4.43 28.42
N GLU A 383 -6.15 -5.01 28.32
CA GLU A 383 -7.22 -4.78 29.31
C GLU A 383 -7.46 -5.93 30.31
N SER A 384 -7.18 -7.17 29.93
CA SER A 384 -7.75 -8.37 30.58
C SER A 384 -7.05 -8.88 31.86
N ARG A 385 -5.97 -8.26 32.35
CA ARG A 385 -5.20 -8.78 33.52
C ARG A 385 -5.02 -7.83 34.71
N SER A 386 -5.55 -6.61 34.66
CA SER A 386 -5.37 -5.60 35.72
C SER A 386 -6.18 -5.84 37.02
N SER A 387 -7.03 -6.89 37.09
CA SER A 387 -7.96 -7.12 38.22
C SER A 387 -7.57 -8.23 39.21
N GLY A 388 -6.42 -8.89 39.06
CA GLY A 388 -6.07 -10.09 39.87
C GLY A 388 -4.89 -9.93 40.83
N GLN A 389 -5.11 -9.40 42.04
CA GLN A 389 -4.13 -9.38 43.12
C GLN A 389 -3.74 -10.81 43.57
N GLY A 390 -2.43 -11.14 43.52
CA GLY A 390 -1.86 -12.32 44.16
C GLY A 390 -0.46 -12.66 43.62
N ASN A 391 0.59 -12.48 44.43
CA ASN A 391 2.02 -12.72 44.13
C ASN A 391 2.71 -11.77 43.14
N LEU A 392 2.95 -10.54 43.58
CA LEU A 392 3.55 -9.43 42.83
C LEU A 392 4.96 -9.74 42.24
N LEU A 393 5.93 -10.26 42.99
CA LEU A 393 7.34 -10.26 42.55
C LEU A 393 7.73 -11.27 41.44
N ARG A 394 7.18 -12.50 41.45
CA ARG A 394 7.41 -13.49 40.36
C ARG A 394 6.47 -13.24 39.17
N ARG A 395 5.28 -12.70 39.43
CA ARG A 395 4.37 -12.25 38.37
C ARG A 395 4.87 -10.99 37.69
N MET A 396 5.56 -10.06 38.35
CA MET A 396 6.01 -8.81 37.72
C MET A 396 7.00 -9.04 36.58
N SER A 397 7.94 -9.98 36.69
CA SER A 397 8.88 -10.29 35.60
C SER A 397 8.25 -11.10 34.46
N SER A 398 7.22 -11.91 34.71
CA SER A 398 6.46 -12.59 33.65
C SER A 398 5.32 -11.74 33.06
N LEU A 399 4.72 -10.81 33.82
CA LEU A 399 3.65 -9.91 33.38
C LEU A 399 4.17 -8.90 32.35
N VAL A 400 5.39 -8.38 32.54
CA VAL A 400 5.97 -7.38 31.63
C VAL A 400 6.22 -7.97 30.24
N ARG A 401 6.41 -9.29 30.11
CA ARG A 401 6.63 -9.96 28.81
C ARG A 401 5.34 -10.16 28.01
N ASP A 402 4.21 -10.40 28.69
CA ASP A 402 2.92 -10.73 28.08
C ASP A 402 2.05 -9.51 27.74
N LEU A 403 2.37 -8.33 28.28
CA LEU A 403 1.66 -7.08 28.01
C LEU A 403 2.06 -6.55 26.63
N LEU A 404 1.09 -6.37 25.74
CA LEU A 404 1.32 -5.84 24.40
C LEU A 404 1.99 -4.46 24.46
N ASN A 405 3.13 -4.31 23.79
CA ASN A 405 3.72 -3.01 23.51
C ASN A 405 3.14 -2.44 22.21
N VAL A 406 2.08 -1.63 22.34
CA VAL A 406 1.40 -0.98 21.19
C VAL A 406 2.35 -0.06 20.41
N ASN A 407 3.34 0.51 21.11
CA ASN A 407 4.36 1.40 20.57
C ASN A 407 5.70 0.68 20.34
N ALA A 408 5.68 -0.64 20.16
CA ALA A 408 6.87 -1.39 19.76
C ALA A 408 7.44 -0.76 18.49
N ILE A 409 8.76 -0.71 18.39
CA ILE A 409 9.47 -0.13 17.26
C ILE A 409 10.19 -1.23 16.49
N SER A 410 10.13 -1.18 15.16
CA SER A 410 11.01 -1.95 14.29
C SER A 410 12.44 -1.44 14.35
N ASN A 411 13.37 -2.12 13.67
CA ASN A 411 14.75 -1.66 13.50
C ASN A 411 14.84 -0.31 12.77
N GLU A 412 13.84 0.03 11.96
CA GLU A 412 13.67 1.34 11.30
C GLU A 412 12.86 2.32 12.16
N SER A 413 12.68 2.04 13.45
CA SER A 413 11.91 2.87 14.40
C SER A 413 10.44 3.08 14.05
N TYR A 414 9.87 2.29 13.14
CA TYR A 414 8.44 2.36 12.83
C TYR A 414 7.63 1.68 13.90
N THR A 415 6.54 2.33 14.33
CA THR A 415 5.50 1.71 15.15
C THR A 415 4.43 1.05 14.26
N PRO A 416 3.53 0.22 14.82
CA PRO A 416 2.38 -0.28 14.08
C PRO A 416 1.51 0.83 13.50
N LEU A 417 1.42 1.98 14.19
CA LEU A 417 0.67 3.15 13.71
C LEU A 417 1.33 3.78 12.48
N HIS A 418 2.67 3.83 12.41
CA HIS A 418 3.38 4.25 11.19
C HIS A 418 3.04 3.35 10.01
N MET A 419 3.07 2.02 10.20
CA MET A 419 2.78 1.07 9.12
C MET A 419 1.33 1.15 8.64
N ALA A 420 0.36 1.24 9.56
CA ALA A 420 -1.04 1.44 9.19
C ALA A 420 -1.27 2.76 8.45
N ALA A 421 -0.58 3.83 8.87
CA ALA A 421 -0.73 5.15 8.27
C ALA A 421 -0.10 5.22 6.87
N SER A 422 1.11 4.67 6.70
CA SER A 422 1.83 4.60 5.41
C SER A 422 1.10 3.72 4.38
N ASN A 423 0.35 2.70 4.81
CA ASN A 423 -0.39 1.80 3.91
C ASN A 423 -1.88 2.17 3.75
N GLY A 424 -2.33 3.28 4.35
CA GLY A 424 -3.68 3.81 4.09
C GLY A 424 -4.82 3.15 4.88
N HIS A 425 -4.52 2.40 5.94
CA HIS A 425 -5.53 1.64 6.70
C HIS A 425 -6.22 2.47 7.79
N ALA A 426 -7.11 3.37 7.39
CA ALA A 426 -7.78 4.32 8.30
C ALA A 426 -8.53 3.68 9.48
N ALA A 427 -9.16 2.51 9.29
CA ALA A 427 -9.84 1.82 10.38
C ALA A 427 -8.87 1.26 11.44
N VAL A 428 -7.72 0.73 11.00
CA VAL A 428 -6.64 0.28 11.89
C VAL A 428 -6.02 1.47 12.62
N VAL A 429 -5.75 2.56 11.90
CA VAL A 429 -5.25 3.81 12.48
C VAL A 429 -6.18 4.29 13.60
N ARG A 430 -7.50 4.33 13.36
CA ARG A 430 -8.49 4.69 14.38
C ARG A 430 -8.42 3.78 15.61
N ALA A 431 -8.32 2.47 15.42
CA ALA A 431 -8.22 1.52 16.53
C ALA A 431 -6.93 1.70 17.34
N LEU A 432 -5.79 1.92 16.68
CA LEU A 432 -4.50 2.11 17.32
C LEU A 432 -4.42 3.45 18.09
N MET A 433 -4.98 4.53 17.56
CA MET A 433 -4.96 5.87 18.18
C MET A 433 -5.65 5.98 19.55
N GLU A 434 -6.37 4.94 19.98
CA GLU A 434 -6.93 4.88 21.34
C GLU A 434 -5.88 4.50 22.39
N LYS A 435 -4.80 3.80 22.00
CA LYS A 435 -3.79 3.27 22.93
C LYS A 435 -2.34 3.60 22.54
N ALA A 436 -2.08 3.93 21.27
CA ALA A 436 -0.77 4.26 20.74
C ALA A 436 -0.40 5.72 21.00
N ASP A 437 0.90 6.01 21.03
CA ASP A 437 1.40 7.38 20.93
C ASP A 437 1.28 7.84 19.47
N VAL A 438 0.36 8.76 19.22
CA VAL A 438 0.00 9.24 17.86
C VAL A 438 1.13 10.07 17.23
N ASP A 439 1.95 10.71 18.06
CA ASP A 439 2.99 11.65 17.65
C ASP A 439 4.40 11.06 17.75
N GLN A 440 4.52 9.78 18.08
CA GLN A 440 5.81 9.10 18.09
C GLN A 440 6.47 9.19 16.71
N THR A 441 7.76 9.50 16.69
CA THR A 441 8.52 9.66 15.45
C THR A 441 9.44 8.47 15.19
N ASP A 442 9.70 8.19 13.91
CA ASP A 442 10.77 7.30 13.48
C ASP A 442 12.17 7.93 13.63
N TYR A 443 13.19 7.29 13.04
CA TYR A 443 14.57 7.78 13.07
C TYR A 443 14.79 9.03 12.20
N GLU A 444 13.94 9.35 11.22
CA GLU A 444 14.00 10.57 10.40
C GLU A 444 13.15 11.72 10.98
N GLY A 445 12.43 11.46 12.07
CA GLY A 445 11.50 12.42 12.67
C GLY A 445 10.10 12.38 12.04
N TRP A 446 9.78 11.36 11.25
CA TRP A 446 8.49 11.22 10.60
C TRP A 446 7.48 10.69 11.61
N THR A 447 6.35 11.37 11.73
CA THR A 447 5.18 10.86 12.46
C THR A 447 4.29 10.03 11.54
N PRO A 448 3.33 9.25 12.07
CA PRO A 448 2.32 8.58 11.25
C PRO A 448 1.55 9.56 10.34
N LEU A 449 1.27 10.78 10.82
CA LEU A 449 0.61 11.82 10.03
C LEU A 449 1.50 12.31 8.88
N TYR A 450 2.80 12.45 9.12
CA TYR A 450 3.76 12.81 8.07
C TYR A 450 3.78 11.74 6.96
N MET A 451 3.85 10.45 7.32
CA MET A 451 3.82 9.35 6.34
C MET A 451 2.52 9.30 5.55
N ALA A 452 1.37 9.44 6.21
CA ALA A 452 0.07 9.49 5.53
C ALA A 452 -0.03 10.67 4.56
N ALA A 453 0.53 11.83 4.95
CA ALA A 453 0.59 13.01 4.10
C ALA A 453 1.57 12.87 2.93
N TRP A 454 2.67 12.14 3.11
CA TRP A 454 3.61 11.79 2.03
C TRP A 454 2.95 10.86 1.01
N GLU A 455 2.36 9.76 1.48
CA GLU A 455 1.79 8.70 0.63
C GLU A 455 0.44 9.07 -0.01
N GLY A 456 -0.20 10.15 0.45
CA GLY A 456 -1.44 10.65 -0.16
C GLY A 456 -2.72 10.04 0.42
N HIS A 457 -2.69 9.50 1.64
CA HIS A 457 -3.83 8.83 2.27
C HIS A 457 -4.77 9.81 2.98
N VAL A 458 -5.67 10.44 2.21
CA VAL A 458 -6.62 11.47 2.69
C VAL A 458 -7.38 11.06 3.95
N GLU A 459 -7.97 9.87 3.99
CA GLU A 459 -8.80 9.45 5.12
C GLU A 459 -7.96 9.17 6.37
N VAL A 460 -6.76 8.58 6.21
CA VAL A 460 -5.82 8.42 7.33
C VAL A 460 -5.41 9.78 7.90
N VAL A 461 -5.10 10.76 7.04
CA VAL A 461 -4.79 12.14 7.47
C VAL A 461 -5.96 12.70 8.27
N ARG A 462 -7.20 12.57 7.76
CA ARG A 462 -8.41 13.06 8.43
C ARG A 462 -8.54 12.47 9.84
N VAL A 463 -8.36 11.15 9.98
CA VAL A 463 -8.45 10.47 11.27
C VAL A 463 -7.32 10.91 12.21
N LEU A 464 -6.06 10.91 11.75
CA LEU A 464 -4.92 11.31 12.57
C LEU A 464 -5.05 12.75 13.09
N MET A 465 -5.55 13.67 12.26
CA MET A 465 -5.79 15.07 12.64
C MET A 465 -6.78 15.27 13.80
N GLU A 466 -7.52 14.24 14.21
CA GLU A 466 -8.37 14.26 15.40
C GLU A 466 -7.53 14.42 16.69
N LYS A 467 -6.34 13.79 16.78
CA LYS A 467 -5.47 13.81 17.98
C LYS A 467 -4.02 14.25 17.72
N ALA A 468 -3.48 14.04 16.52
CA ALA A 468 -2.07 14.29 16.20
C ALA A 468 -1.69 15.77 16.17
N ASN A 469 -0.45 16.09 16.52
CA ASN A 469 0.12 17.41 16.30
C ASN A 469 0.52 17.60 14.83
N VAL A 470 -0.30 18.35 14.09
CA VAL A 470 -0.15 18.61 12.65
C VAL A 470 1.10 19.41 12.26
N ASN A 471 1.79 20.02 13.23
CA ASN A 471 2.96 20.87 13.00
C ASN A 471 4.28 20.22 13.41
N LEU A 472 4.28 18.95 13.82
CA LEU A 472 5.54 18.22 14.07
C LEU A 472 6.35 18.14 12.78
N ALA A 473 7.63 18.48 12.88
CA ALA A 473 8.53 18.56 11.76
C ALA A 473 9.56 17.43 11.82
N ASP A 474 9.94 16.91 10.65
CA ASP A 474 11.04 15.97 10.53
C ASP A 474 12.40 16.64 10.79
N LYS A 475 13.50 15.88 10.68
CA LYS A 475 14.87 16.38 10.85
C LYS A 475 15.26 17.54 9.91
N PHE A 476 14.52 17.76 8.81
CA PHE A 476 14.75 18.84 7.86
C PHE A 476 13.76 20.01 8.04
N GLY A 477 13.00 20.02 9.15
CA GLY A 477 12.01 21.05 9.42
C GLY A 477 10.74 20.93 8.57
N ARG A 478 10.51 19.80 7.90
CA ARG A 478 9.33 19.59 7.04
C ARG A 478 8.17 19.05 7.89
N THR A 479 7.06 19.78 7.88
CA THR A 479 5.80 19.34 8.51
C THR A 479 4.95 18.49 7.54
N PRO A 480 3.89 17.81 8.01
CA PRO A 480 2.89 17.18 7.15
C PRO A 480 2.37 18.09 6.02
N LEU A 481 2.20 19.40 6.28
CA LEU A 481 1.76 20.36 5.27
C LEU A 481 2.84 20.59 4.19
N HIS A 482 4.11 20.67 4.59
CA HIS A 482 5.22 20.79 3.65
C HIS A 482 5.27 19.60 2.70
N ILE A 483 5.16 18.39 3.25
CA ILE A 483 5.30 17.20 2.42
C ILE A 483 4.09 16.99 1.51
N ALA A 484 2.86 17.17 2.01
CA ALA A 484 1.66 17.11 1.19
C ALA A 484 1.70 18.15 0.05
N SER A 485 2.23 19.34 0.32
CA SER A 485 2.38 20.39 -0.69
C SER A 485 3.44 20.06 -1.73
N ARG A 486 4.56 19.47 -1.29
CA ARG A 486 5.66 19.03 -2.15
C ARG A 486 5.27 17.87 -3.07
N GLU A 487 4.42 16.95 -2.61
CA GLU A 487 3.94 15.81 -3.42
C GLU A 487 2.64 16.13 -4.19
N GLY A 488 2.04 17.31 -3.95
CA GLY A 488 0.90 17.81 -4.74
C GLY A 488 -0.47 17.29 -4.30
N HIS A 489 -0.60 16.77 -3.08
CA HIS A 489 -1.84 16.19 -2.54
C HIS A 489 -2.83 17.28 -2.12
N LEU A 490 -3.50 17.90 -3.10
CA LEU A 490 -4.36 19.07 -2.91
C LEU A 490 -5.41 18.91 -1.79
N GLU A 491 -6.07 17.75 -1.72
CA GLU A 491 -7.09 17.50 -0.70
C GLU A 491 -6.48 17.44 0.72
N ILE A 492 -5.32 16.78 0.86
CA ILE A 492 -4.57 16.71 2.13
C ILE A 492 -4.09 18.09 2.54
N VAL A 493 -3.57 18.90 1.61
CA VAL A 493 -3.19 20.28 1.88
C VAL A 493 -4.39 21.06 2.41
N ASN A 494 -5.55 20.97 1.75
CA ASN A 494 -6.76 21.66 2.18
C ASN A 494 -7.27 21.18 3.56
N LEU A 495 -7.13 19.88 3.87
CA LEU A 495 -7.44 19.35 5.20
C LEU A 495 -6.48 19.90 6.25
N LEU A 496 -5.16 19.76 6.05
CA LEU A 496 -4.14 20.17 7.00
C LEU A 496 -4.22 21.67 7.32
N LEU A 497 -4.52 22.52 6.33
CA LEU A 497 -4.69 23.97 6.50
C LEU A 497 -5.80 24.37 7.50
N GLN A 498 -6.65 23.44 7.94
CA GLN A 498 -7.61 23.71 9.01
C GLN A 498 -6.93 23.92 10.38
N LYS A 499 -5.74 23.32 10.60
CA LYS A 499 -5.02 23.35 11.88
C LYS A 499 -3.51 23.63 11.76
N ALA A 500 -2.92 23.42 10.59
CA ALA A 500 -1.49 23.54 10.36
C ALA A 500 -1.07 25.00 10.14
N ASP A 501 0.12 25.36 10.61
CA ASP A 501 0.73 26.66 10.35
C ASP A 501 1.46 26.63 8.99
N SER A 502 0.91 27.36 8.01
CA SER A 502 1.46 27.47 6.66
C SER A 502 2.74 28.30 6.56
N LYS A 503 3.09 29.06 7.61
CA LYS A 503 4.25 29.96 7.65
C LYS A 503 5.50 29.29 8.21
N LEU A 504 5.38 28.09 8.78
CA LEU A 504 6.53 27.30 9.21
C LEU A 504 7.46 27.08 8.03
N LYS A 505 8.75 27.10 8.32
CA LYS A 505 9.81 26.96 7.33
C LYS A 505 10.67 25.75 7.64
N THR A 506 11.11 25.12 6.56
CA THR A 506 12.12 24.06 6.60
C THR A 506 13.51 24.62 6.94
N THR A 507 14.48 23.73 7.14
CA THR A 507 15.88 24.12 7.34
C THR A 507 16.50 24.84 6.13
N THR A 508 15.87 24.75 4.95
CA THR A 508 16.26 25.49 3.73
C THR A 508 15.48 26.79 3.54
N ASP A 509 14.79 27.26 4.58
CA ASP A 509 13.95 28.48 4.59
C ASP A 509 12.75 28.43 3.62
N ASP A 510 12.38 27.24 3.15
CA ASP A 510 11.22 27.03 2.28
C ASP A 510 9.94 26.83 3.09
N THR A 511 8.87 27.53 2.71
CA THR A 511 7.49 27.26 3.16
C THR A 511 6.85 26.11 2.36
N ALA A 512 5.68 25.65 2.80
CA ALA A 512 4.89 24.66 2.06
C ALA A 512 4.58 25.11 0.61
N LYS A 513 4.33 26.40 0.41
CA LYS A 513 4.09 27.01 -0.91
C LYS A 513 5.34 26.95 -1.79
N ASP A 514 6.51 27.25 -1.23
CA ASP A 514 7.77 27.22 -1.96
C ASP A 514 8.10 25.81 -2.44
N LEU A 515 7.84 24.80 -1.61
CA LEU A 515 8.02 23.40 -2.00
C LEU A 515 7.04 22.97 -3.10
N ALA A 516 5.77 23.37 -3.03
CA ALA A 516 4.79 23.12 -4.09
C ALA A 516 5.20 23.80 -5.42
N LEU A 517 5.73 25.03 -5.34
CA LEU A 517 6.22 25.77 -6.51
C LEU A 517 7.42 25.08 -7.14
N LYS A 518 8.41 24.66 -6.33
CA LYS A 518 9.61 23.93 -6.80
C LYS A 518 9.26 22.63 -7.52
N LYS A 519 8.17 21.97 -7.13
CA LYS A 519 7.68 20.72 -7.74
C LYS A 519 6.64 20.92 -8.84
N GLY A 520 6.19 22.15 -9.07
CA GLY A 520 5.25 22.49 -10.15
C GLY A 520 3.78 22.21 -9.83
N HIS A 521 3.40 22.07 -8.57
CA HIS A 521 2.03 21.78 -8.16
C HIS A 521 1.17 23.04 -8.10
N LYS A 522 0.77 23.53 -9.29
CA LYS A 522 0.03 24.79 -9.45
C LYS A 522 -1.24 24.89 -8.59
N ALA A 523 -2.08 23.86 -8.55
CA ALA A 523 -3.32 23.90 -7.80
C ALA A 523 -3.09 24.10 -6.28
N VAL A 524 -2.01 23.52 -5.74
CA VAL A 524 -1.60 23.70 -4.34
C VAL A 524 -1.08 25.12 -4.12
N VAL A 525 -0.27 25.64 -5.05
CA VAL A 525 0.23 27.03 -5.00
C VAL A 525 -0.93 28.02 -5.03
N ASP A 526 -1.93 27.81 -5.89
CA ASP A 526 -3.11 28.65 -6.00
C ASP A 526 -3.94 28.61 -4.71
N LEU A 527 -4.12 27.42 -4.11
CA LEU A 527 -4.83 27.25 -2.83
C LEU A 527 -4.13 28.02 -1.70
N LEU A 528 -2.81 27.84 -1.54
CA LEU A 528 -2.03 28.51 -0.50
C LEU A 528 -2.00 30.02 -0.70
N SER A 529 -1.85 30.48 -1.95
CA SER A 529 -1.85 31.92 -2.27
C SER A 529 -3.19 32.59 -1.98
N ASN A 530 -4.30 31.96 -2.37
CA ASN A 530 -5.64 32.49 -2.11
C ASN A 530 -5.95 32.57 -0.60
N ARG A 531 -5.41 31.65 0.21
CA ARG A 531 -5.53 31.71 1.67
C ARG A 531 -4.73 32.87 2.24
N ASP A 532 -3.47 33.03 1.82
CA ASP A 532 -2.63 34.15 2.24
C ASP A 532 -3.26 35.49 1.89
N GLU A 533 -3.83 35.63 0.69
CA GLU A 533 -4.52 36.84 0.24
C GLU A 533 -5.78 37.12 1.06
N ASN A 534 -6.61 36.10 1.31
CA ASN A 534 -7.81 36.24 2.13
C ASN A 534 -7.49 36.56 3.58
N GLU A 535 -6.43 35.97 4.13
CA GLU A 535 -5.99 36.24 5.50
C GLU A 535 -5.43 37.67 5.62
N THR A 536 -4.62 38.10 4.67
CA THR A 536 -4.09 39.48 4.59
C THR A 536 -5.23 40.49 4.50
N LYS A 537 -6.22 40.23 3.64
CA LYS A 537 -7.42 41.07 3.52
C LYS A 537 -8.23 41.11 4.81
N ARG A 538 -8.48 39.94 5.43
CA ARG A 538 -9.21 39.86 6.71
C ARG A 538 -8.50 40.64 7.81
N MET A 539 -7.18 40.46 7.96
CA MET A 539 -6.39 41.19 8.96
C MET A 539 -6.40 42.71 8.69
N GLY A 540 -6.36 43.12 7.43
CA GLY A 540 -6.52 44.52 7.03
C GLY A 540 -7.89 45.10 7.41
N GLU A 541 -8.96 44.35 7.16
CA GLU A 541 -10.32 44.73 7.56
C GLU A 541 -10.50 44.77 9.09
N GLU A 542 -9.91 43.83 9.82
CA GLU A 542 -9.90 43.80 11.30
C GLU A 542 -9.15 45.00 11.87
N LEU A 543 -7.97 45.33 11.31
CA LEU A 543 -7.22 46.53 11.68
C LEU A 543 -8.03 47.79 11.42
N PHE A 544 -8.71 47.86 10.28
CA PHE A 544 -9.57 48.97 9.93
C PHE A 544 -10.71 49.16 10.94
N GLN A 545 -11.40 48.08 11.32
CA GLN A 545 -12.47 48.15 12.34
C GLN A 545 -11.92 48.49 13.72
N ALA A 546 -10.81 47.88 14.14
CA ALA A 546 -10.17 48.18 15.42
C ALA A 546 -9.75 49.65 15.51
N ALA A 547 -9.21 50.20 14.41
CA ALA A 547 -8.82 51.60 14.31
C ALA A 547 -10.03 52.54 14.33
N LYS A 548 -11.12 52.18 13.63
CA LYS A 548 -12.39 52.91 13.65
C LYS A 548 -13.00 52.99 15.06
N MET A 549 -12.95 51.89 15.81
CA MET A 549 -13.46 51.80 17.19
C MET A 549 -12.50 52.40 18.23
N GLY A 550 -11.28 52.76 17.86
CA GLY A 550 -10.27 53.29 18.79
C GLY A 550 -9.66 52.22 19.71
N HIS A 551 -9.78 50.94 19.37
CA HIS A 551 -9.37 49.83 20.24
C HIS A 551 -7.85 49.59 20.21
N VAL A 552 -7.11 50.36 21.00
CA VAL A 552 -5.63 50.36 21.05
C VAL A 552 -5.01 48.95 21.24
N PRO A 553 -5.47 48.07 22.17
CA PRO A 553 -4.86 46.76 22.34
C PRO A 553 -5.01 45.82 21.12
N ALA A 554 -6.16 45.82 20.45
CA ALA A 554 -6.40 45.05 19.23
C ALA A 554 -5.51 45.53 18.09
N VAL A 555 -5.38 46.85 17.91
CA VAL A 555 -4.43 47.43 16.94
C VAL A 555 -3.01 47.01 17.26
N PHE A 556 -2.59 47.08 18.52
CA PHE A 556 -1.25 46.66 18.94
C PHE A 556 -0.99 45.18 18.64
N HIS A 557 -1.96 44.32 18.93
CA HIS A 557 -1.87 42.88 18.67
C HIS A 557 -1.75 42.59 17.17
N LEU A 558 -2.62 43.18 16.34
CA LEU A 558 -2.59 43.01 14.88
C LEU A 558 -1.28 43.50 14.26
N LEU A 559 -0.70 44.60 14.76
CA LEU A 559 0.62 45.07 14.33
C LEU A 559 1.74 44.07 14.65
N HIS A 560 1.67 43.34 15.77
CA HIS A 560 2.63 42.28 16.10
C HIS A 560 2.46 41.04 15.22
N GLN A 561 1.27 40.82 14.67
CA GLN A 561 1.00 39.74 13.72
C GLN A 561 1.43 40.08 12.28
N GLY A 562 2.00 41.26 12.04
CA GLY A 562 2.53 41.65 10.73
C GLY A 562 1.47 42.07 9.70
N VAL A 563 0.32 42.59 10.16
CA VAL A 563 -0.73 43.13 9.27
C VAL A 563 -0.18 44.23 8.34
N ASP A 564 -0.65 44.28 7.10
CA ASP A 564 -0.40 45.43 6.22
C ASP A 564 -1.09 46.68 6.78
N VAL A 565 -0.28 47.57 7.35
CA VAL A 565 -0.73 48.81 8.00
C VAL A 565 -1.32 49.81 6.99
N ASN A 566 -0.98 49.66 5.71
CA ASN A 566 -1.45 50.52 4.63
C ASN A 566 -2.61 49.90 3.84
N TYR A 567 -3.20 48.80 4.33
CA TYR A 567 -4.41 48.21 3.74
C TYR A 567 -5.48 49.28 3.54
N GLN A 568 -6.07 49.29 2.34
CA GLN A 568 -7.14 50.18 1.95
C GLN A 568 -8.44 49.41 1.79
N ASP A 569 -9.52 49.89 2.41
CA ASP A 569 -10.86 49.38 2.17
C ASP A 569 -11.33 49.68 0.73
N LYS A 570 -12.54 49.26 0.37
CA LYS A 570 -13.15 49.52 -0.95
C LYS A 570 -13.21 51.01 -1.36
N ASN A 571 -13.12 51.94 -0.40
CA ASN A 571 -13.15 53.38 -0.63
C ASN A 571 -11.75 54.02 -0.57
N GLY A 572 -10.69 53.21 -0.43
CA GLY A 572 -9.32 53.70 -0.27
C GLY A 572 -8.96 54.08 1.17
N TRP A 573 -9.81 53.80 2.16
CA TRP A 573 -9.55 54.24 3.54
C TRP A 573 -8.58 53.29 4.24
N THR A 574 -7.53 53.87 4.84
CA THR A 574 -6.60 53.15 5.71
C THR A 574 -7.04 53.20 7.16
N ALA A 575 -6.48 52.29 7.98
CA ALA A 575 -6.63 52.33 9.44
C ALA A 575 -6.19 53.68 10.04
N LEU A 576 -5.11 54.27 9.51
CA LEU A 576 -4.63 55.58 9.97
C LEU A 576 -5.60 56.70 9.61
N LEU A 577 -6.20 56.64 8.41
CA LEU A 577 -7.14 57.65 7.93
C LEU A 577 -8.43 57.63 8.75
N VAL A 578 -9.00 56.44 9.01
CA VAL A 578 -10.22 56.31 9.84
C VAL A 578 -9.96 56.66 11.31
N ALA A 579 -8.80 56.31 11.86
CA ALA A 579 -8.42 56.73 13.21
C ALA A 579 -8.26 58.26 13.32
N SER A 580 -7.72 58.88 12.27
CA SER A 580 -7.55 60.34 12.20
C SER A 580 -8.86 61.08 12.02
N TYR A 581 -9.83 60.48 11.32
CA TYR A 581 -11.21 60.98 11.22
C TYR A 581 -11.92 61.02 12.58
N HIS A 582 -11.79 59.97 13.38
CA HIS A 582 -12.44 59.86 14.68
C HIS A 582 -11.65 60.48 15.85
N GLY A 583 -10.41 60.91 15.63
CA GLY A 583 -9.60 61.55 16.67
C GLY A 583 -8.91 60.59 17.64
N HIS A 584 -8.72 59.32 17.26
CA HIS A 584 -8.18 58.27 18.13
C HIS A 584 -6.65 58.39 18.29
N VAL A 585 -6.21 59.33 19.13
CA VAL A 585 -4.78 59.66 19.35
C VAL A 585 -3.91 58.43 19.65
N GLY A 586 -4.39 57.50 20.49
CA GLY A 586 -3.66 56.30 20.87
C GLY A 586 -3.42 55.35 19.68
N VAL A 587 -4.44 55.17 18.83
CA VAL A 587 -4.34 54.35 17.61
C VAL A 587 -3.43 55.03 16.58
N VAL A 588 -3.61 56.33 16.35
CA VAL A 588 -2.77 57.12 15.43
C VAL A 588 -1.29 57.02 15.83
N ARG A 589 -0.98 57.15 17.12
CA ARG A 589 0.39 57.03 17.63
C ARG A 589 1.02 55.66 17.34
N LEU A 590 0.25 54.58 17.47
CA LEU A 590 0.74 53.23 17.17
C LEU A 590 0.97 53.05 15.67
N LEU A 591 0.00 53.42 14.84
CA LEU A 591 0.07 53.26 13.39
C LEU A 591 1.17 54.11 12.75
N MET A 592 1.40 55.33 13.23
CA MET A 592 2.42 56.25 12.71
C MET A 592 3.87 55.73 12.80
N ARG A 593 4.11 54.63 13.51
CA ARG A 593 5.42 53.97 13.51
C ARG A 593 5.78 53.42 12.13
N THR A 594 4.80 52.86 11.41
CA THR A 594 5.01 52.09 10.17
C THR A 594 4.06 52.47 9.03
N ALA A 595 2.94 53.13 9.31
CA ALA A 595 1.97 53.58 8.31
C ALA A 595 2.53 54.71 7.44
N ASN A 596 2.10 54.76 6.17
CA ASN A 596 2.28 55.92 5.30
C ASN A 596 1.22 56.99 5.65
N PRO A 597 1.63 58.15 6.22
CA PRO A 597 0.69 59.18 6.66
C PRO A 597 0.07 60.01 5.54
N ASP A 598 0.62 59.93 4.33
CA ASP A 598 0.17 60.70 3.16
C ASP A 598 -0.67 59.87 2.18
N LEU A 599 -0.89 58.58 2.49
CA LEU A 599 -1.70 57.70 1.68
C LEU A 599 -3.16 58.16 1.67
N ALA A 600 -3.66 58.52 0.49
CA ALA A 600 -4.97 59.11 0.31
C ALA A 600 -6.06 58.08 -0.03
N SER A 601 -7.30 58.38 0.37
CA SER A 601 -8.49 57.62 -0.07
C SER A 601 -8.76 57.78 -1.57
N ASN A 602 -9.74 57.06 -2.12
CA ASN A 602 -10.15 57.19 -3.53
C ASN A 602 -10.64 58.62 -3.85
N GLU A 603 -11.31 59.26 -2.88
CA GLU A 603 -11.72 60.68 -2.93
C GLU A 603 -10.57 61.68 -2.65
N GLY A 604 -9.35 61.17 -2.46
CA GLY A 604 -8.16 61.98 -2.19
C GLY A 604 -8.08 62.56 -0.78
N TRP A 605 -8.76 62.00 0.23
CA TRP A 605 -8.58 62.44 1.63
C TRP A 605 -7.30 61.86 2.21
N THR A 606 -6.49 62.67 2.89
CA THR A 606 -5.35 62.18 3.67
C THR A 606 -5.67 62.22 5.16
N PRO A 607 -5.03 61.36 5.99
CA PRO A 607 -5.18 61.40 7.45
C PRO A 607 -5.09 62.81 8.03
N LEU A 608 -4.11 63.61 7.57
CA LEU A 608 -3.87 64.96 8.06
C LEU A 608 -4.98 65.94 7.65
N ARG A 609 -5.43 65.90 6.39
CA ARG A 609 -6.54 66.74 5.90
C ARG A 609 -7.84 66.44 6.63
N THR A 610 -8.09 65.16 6.93
CA THR A 610 -9.27 64.73 7.68
C THR A 610 -9.18 65.19 9.14
N ALA A 611 -8.06 64.94 9.83
CA ALA A 611 -7.86 65.40 11.20
C ALA A 611 -7.98 66.93 11.33
N ALA A 612 -7.46 67.66 10.34
CA ALA A 612 -7.54 69.12 10.31
C ALA A 612 -8.97 69.65 10.15
N LEU A 613 -9.79 69.00 9.31
CA LEU A 613 -11.20 69.36 9.12
C LEU A 613 -12.05 69.08 10.38
N PHE A 614 -11.84 67.92 11.02
CA PHE A 614 -12.62 67.50 12.18
C PHE A 614 -12.13 68.08 13.52
N GLY A 615 -11.01 68.81 13.53
CA GLY A 615 -10.55 69.56 14.71
C GLY A 615 -9.68 68.77 15.68
N HIS A 616 -9.08 67.66 15.25
CA HIS A 616 -8.31 66.78 16.14
C HIS A 616 -6.86 67.27 16.29
N ALA A 617 -6.64 68.38 17.02
CA ALA A 617 -5.34 69.04 17.14
C ALA A 617 -4.20 68.10 17.62
N ALA A 618 -4.48 67.20 18.56
CA ALA A 618 -3.51 66.20 19.03
C ALA A 618 -3.12 65.19 17.94
N VAL A 619 -4.07 64.78 17.10
CA VAL A 619 -3.81 63.90 15.94
C VAL A 619 -3.01 64.66 14.88
N VAL A 620 -3.39 65.91 14.57
CA VAL A 620 -2.65 66.78 13.63
C VAL A 620 -1.19 66.94 14.05
N SER A 621 -0.93 67.18 15.34
CA SER A 621 0.44 67.31 15.88
C SER A 621 1.26 66.02 15.73
N LEU A 622 0.63 64.84 15.88
CA LEU A 622 1.28 63.55 15.64
C LEU A 622 1.55 63.29 14.16
N LEU A 623 0.56 63.54 13.29
CA LEU A 623 0.67 63.32 11.85
C LEU A 623 1.74 64.22 11.23
N ALA A 624 1.79 65.50 11.63
CA ALA A 624 2.77 66.50 11.15
C ALA A 624 4.24 66.13 11.43
N GLN A 625 4.52 65.08 12.19
CA GLN A 625 5.90 64.59 12.38
C GLN A 625 6.44 63.84 11.14
N LYS A 626 5.55 63.27 10.32
CA LYS A 626 5.95 62.48 9.14
C LYS A 626 5.13 62.79 7.88
N ALA A 627 3.91 63.32 8.01
CA ALA A 627 3.05 63.69 6.90
C ALA A 627 3.55 64.99 6.25
N ASP A 628 3.35 65.13 4.94
CA ASP A 628 3.49 66.42 4.27
C ASP A 628 2.39 67.38 4.74
N ILE A 629 2.82 68.36 5.53
CA ILE A 629 1.96 69.37 6.16
C ILE A 629 1.18 70.22 5.15
N ASN A 630 1.65 70.30 3.91
CA ASN A 630 1.09 71.10 2.83
C ASN A 630 0.40 70.27 1.75
N LEU A 631 0.27 68.96 1.94
CA LEU A 631 -0.26 68.05 0.92
C LEU A 631 -1.70 68.42 0.54
N ALA A 632 -1.86 68.95 -0.67
CA ALA A 632 -3.11 69.48 -1.17
C ALA A 632 -3.95 68.42 -1.91
N SER A 633 -5.27 68.65 -1.96
CA SER A 633 -6.16 67.89 -2.84
C SER A 633 -5.91 68.20 -4.33
N LYS A 634 -6.59 67.46 -5.23
CA LYS A 634 -6.63 67.79 -6.66
C LYS A 634 -7.15 69.20 -6.96
N CYS A 635 -7.98 69.77 -6.07
CA CYS A 635 -8.45 71.16 -6.16
C CYS A 635 -7.61 72.14 -5.33
N GLY A 636 -6.42 71.73 -4.87
CA GLY A 636 -5.48 72.58 -4.15
C GLY A 636 -5.84 72.81 -2.67
N LEU A 637 -6.72 72.00 -2.08
CA LEU A 637 -7.14 72.19 -0.69
C LEU A 637 -6.14 71.54 0.27
N THR A 638 -5.39 72.35 1.01
CA THR A 638 -4.42 71.93 2.04
C THR A 638 -5.11 71.61 3.38
N PRO A 639 -4.42 70.93 4.32
CA PRO A 639 -4.93 70.76 5.69
C PRO A 639 -5.32 72.11 6.34
N MET A 640 -4.52 73.15 6.12
CA MET A 640 -4.80 74.49 6.65
C MET A 640 -6.05 75.13 6.05
N PHE A 641 -6.27 74.96 4.74
CA PHE A 641 -7.51 75.40 4.10
C PHE A 641 -8.74 74.76 4.75
N LEU A 642 -8.67 73.46 5.06
CA LEU A 642 -9.77 72.73 5.67
C LEU A 642 -9.98 73.09 7.14
N ALA A 643 -8.91 73.34 7.89
CA ALA A 643 -8.99 73.83 9.26
C ALA A 643 -9.64 75.22 9.33
N ALA A 644 -9.27 76.12 8.41
CA ALA A 644 -9.87 77.45 8.29
C ALA A 644 -11.34 77.39 7.87
N LYS A 645 -11.69 76.48 6.95
CA LYS A 645 -13.08 76.23 6.52
C LYS A 645 -14.00 75.74 7.64
N ALA A 646 -13.46 75.06 8.66
CA ALA A 646 -14.24 74.47 9.75
C ALA A 646 -14.00 75.16 11.11
N ASP A 647 -13.39 76.35 11.11
CA ASP A 647 -13.05 77.15 12.29
C ASP A 647 -12.28 76.39 13.38
N ARG A 648 -11.31 75.56 12.97
CA ARG A 648 -10.52 74.74 13.90
C ARG A 648 -9.31 75.52 14.42
N VAL A 649 -9.54 76.46 15.34
CA VAL A 649 -8.52 77.39 15.88
C VAL A 649 -7.27 76.66 16.42
N GLU A 650 -7.45 75.65 17.29
CA GLU A 650 -6.34 74.88 17.84
C GLU A 650 -5.54 74.14 16.76
N VAL A 651 -6.22 73.61 15.75
CA VAL A 651 -5.56 72.97 14.60
C VAL A 651 -4.77 73.99 13.79
N LEU A 652 -5.30 75.20 13.55
CA LEU A 652 -4.60 76.25 12.83
C LEU A 652 -3.30 76.64 13.53
N HIS A 653 -3.32 76.83 14.85
CA HIS A 653 -2.11 77.08 15.63
C HIS A 653 -1.09 75.95 15.48
N VAL A 654 -1.53 74.69 15.58
CA VAL A 654 -0.64 73.54 15.41
C VAL A 654 -0.06 73.48 14.00
N LEU A 655 -0.86 73.72 12.96
CA LEU A 655 -0.39 73.70 11.57
C LEU A 655 0.63 74.82 11.30
N ILE A 656 0.39 76.03 11.79
CA ILE A 656 1.33 77.16 11.68
C ILE A 656 2.63 76.83 12.40
N ALA A 657 2.55 76.36 13.64
CA ALA A 657 3.72 75.96 14.43
C ALA A 657 4.52 74.82 13.78
N LYS A 658 3.90 74.02 12.92
CA LYS A 658 4.53 72.93 12.15
C LYS A 658 4.95 73.32 10.73
N GLY A 659 4.87 74.61 10.37
CA GLY A 659 5.37 75.12 9.09
C GLY A 659 4.42 74.92 7.90
N ALA A 660 3.12 74.78 8.14
CA ALA A 660 2.13 74.82 7.07
C ALA A 660 2.15 76.18 6.37
N ASN A 661 2.03 76.20 5.05
CA ASN A 661 2.00 77.40 4.23
C ASN A 661 0.60 78.05 4.27
N PRO A 662 0.45 79.22 4.92
CA PRO A 662 -0.83 79.91 5.05
C PRO A 662 -1.28 80.62 3.78
N ALA A 663 -0.38 80.88 2.84
CA ALA A 663 -0.69 81.45 1.54
C ALA A 663 -1.02 80.39 0.48
N ALA A 664 -0.99 79.10 0.83
CA ALA A 664 -1.29 78.03 -0.11
C ALA A 664 -2.72 78.16 -0.66
N ALA A 665 -2.83 78.40 -1.97
CA ALA A 665 -4.09 78.65 -2.62
C ALA A 665 -4.65 77.40 -3.31
N SER A 666 -5.98 77.31 -3.39
CA SER A 666 -6.68 76.34 -4.23
C SER A 666 -6.34 76.52 -5.72
N THR A 667 -6.78 75.59 -6.56
CA THR A 667 -6.64 75.73 -8.03
C THR A 667 -7.35 76.96 -8.60
N THR A 668 -8.30 77.55 -7.86
CA THR A 668 -9.01 78.80 -8.21
C THR A 668 -8.45 80.03 -7.48
N GLY A 669 -7.30 79.90 -6.81
CA GLY A 669 -6.65 81.00 -6.09
C GLY A 669 -7.21 81.31 -4.70
N TRP A 670 -8.04 80.42 -4.12
CA TRP A 670 -8.59 80.66 -2.78
C TRP A 670 -7.58 80.29 -1.70
N THR A 671 -7.27 81.24 -0.81
CA THR A 671 -6.43 80.97 0.38
C THR A 671 -7.29 80.55 1.58
N PRO A 672 -6.71 79.97 2.65
CA PRO A 672 -7.39 79.72 3.91
C PRO A 672 -8.15 80.94 4.46
N LEU A 673 -7.61 82.16 4.26
CA LEU A 673 -8.25 83.39 4.71
C LEU A 673 -9.51 83.72 3.90
N HIS A 674 -9.53 83.44 2.59
CA HIS A 674 -10.73 83.62 1.77
C HIS A 674 -11.88 82.76 2.27
N ILE A 675 -11.62 81.48 2.54
CA ILE A 675 -12.68 80.56 2.98
C ILE A 675 -13.15 80.86 4.40
N ALA A 676 -12.24 81.24 5.32
CA ALA A 676 -12.61 81.67 6.66
C ALA A 676 -13.45 82.95 6.63
N ALA A 677 -13.08 83.91 5.78
CA ALA A 677 -13.80 85.17 5.62
C ALA A 677 -15.19 84.97 5.01
N MET A 678 -15.31 84.11 3.99
CA MET A 678 -16.58 83.74 3.37
C MET A 678 -17.52 83.01 4.33
N ALA A 679 -16.98 82.17 5.23
CA ALA A 679 -17.77 81.39 6.18
C ALA A 679 -18.07 82.13 7.50
N GLY A 680 -17.50 83.33 7.71
CA GLY A 680 -17.70 84.11 8.92
C GLY A 680 -16.98 83.57 10.15
N HIS A 681 -15.91 82.81 9.95
CA HIS A 681 -15.17 82.13 11.02
C HIS A 681 -14.16 83.06 11.69
N VAL A 682 -14.63 83.80 12.69
CA VAL A 682 -13.86 84.83 13.42
C VAL A 682 -12.56 84.26 14.00
N GLY A 683 -12.59 83.07 14.61
CA GLY A 683 -11.41 82.45 15.21
C GLY A 683 -10.32 82.18 14.17
N ALA A 684 -10.67 81.52 13.07
CA ALA A 684 -9.75 81.28 11.95
C ALA A 684 -9.21 82.58 11.33
N VAL A 685 -10.05 83.61 11.19
CA VAL A 685 -9.63 84.93 10.67
C VAL A 685 -8.62 85.60 11.60
N CYS A 686 -8.86 85.61 12.92
CA CYS A 686 -7.92 86.18 13.89
C CYS A 686 -6.54 85.55 13.77
N ILE A 687 -6.45 84.22 13.73
CA ILE A 687 -5.18 83.50 13.64
C ILE A 687 -4.47 83.76 12.30
N LEU A 688 -5.23 83.77 11.20
CA LEU A 688 -4.64 84.00 9.87
C LEU A 688 -4.21 85.46 9.65
N LEU A 689 -4.81 86.42 10.36
CA LEU A 689 -4.41 87.84 10.34
C LEU A 689 -3.11 88.15 11.10
N GLU A 690 -2.63 87.22 11.93
CA GLU A 690 -1.31 87.30 12.57
C GLU A 690 -0.16 87.04 11.58
N ILE A 691 -0.48 86.55 10.37
CA ILE A 691 0.48 86.18 9.34
C ILE A 691 0.58 87.28 8.29
N ASP A 692 1.78 87.83 8.13
CA ASP A 692 2.04 88.92 7.18
C ASP A 692 1.85 88.48 5.71
N GLY A 693 1.27 89.37 4.90
CA GLY A 693 1.16 89.20 3.45
C GLY A 693 -0.02 88.35 2.97
N LEU A 694 -0.94 87.94 3.84
CA LEU A 694 -2.09 87.08 3.48
C LEU A 694 -3.37 87.86 3.15
N VAL A 695 -3.52 89.07 3.70
CA VAL A 695 -4.79 89.82 3.78
C VAL A 695 -5.34 90.24 2.41
N ASP A 696 -4.44 90.64 1.51
CA ASP A 696 -4.79 91.26 0.22
C ASP A 696 -4.61 90.33 -0.98
N ILE A 697 -4.33 89.04 -0.75
CA ILE A 697 -4.26 88.06 -1.83
C ILE A 697 -5.63 87.99 -2.51
N VAL A 698 -5.64 88.05 -3.84
CA VAL A 698 -6.86 87.91 -4.65
C VAL A 698 -6.93 86.55 -5.33
N ASN A 699 -8.14 85.99 -5.40
CA ASN A 699 -8.37 84.75 -6.13
C ASN A 699 -8.51 84.99 -7.66
N GLN A 700 -8.83 83.94 -8.43
CA GLN A 700 -9.01 84.06 -9.88
C GLN A 700 -10.14 85.01 -10.31
N ASP A 701 -11.08 85.38 -9.44
CA ASP A 701 -12.12 86.38 -9.72
C ASP A 701 -11.65 87.82 -9.41
N GLY A 702 -10.40 87.99 -8.96
CA GLY A 702 -9.86 89.26 -8.47
C GLY A 702 -10.40 89.65 -7.10
N LYS A 703 -11.06 88.73 -6.37
CA LYS A 703 -11.71 89.01 -5.09
C LYS A 703 -10.77 88.68 -3.94
N SER A 704 -10.59 89.62 -3.01
CA SER A 704 -9.87 89.43 -1.74
C SER A 704 -10.77 88.81 -0.65
N PRO A 705 -10.24 88.33 0.49
CA PRO A 705 -11.04 87.85 1.62
C PRO A 705 -12.08 88.88 2.10
N LEU A 706 -11.75 90.17 2.08
CA LEU A 706 -12.67 91.25 2.46
C LEU A 706 -13.91 91.30 1.55
N HIS A 707 -13.76 91.07 0.24
CA HIS A 707 -14.89 91.00 -0.68
C HIS A 707 -15.89 89.92 -0.27
N TYR A 708 -15.40 88.75 0.16
CA TYR A 708 -16.25 87.65 0.58
C TYR A 708 -16.89 87.91 1.97
N ALA A 709 -16.13 88.43 2.95
CA ALA A 709 -16.71 88.82 4.24
C ALA A 709 -17.86 89.84 4.08
N CYS A 710 -17.66 90.82 3.18
CA CYS A 710 -18.65 91.84 2.85
C CYS A 710 -19.87 91.29 2.10
N ALA A 711 -19.65 90.42 1.10
CA ALA A 711 -20.74 89.83 0.31
C ALA A 711 -21.66 88.92 1.16
N PHE A 712 -21.11 88.23 2.15
CA PHE A 712 -21.87 87.31 3.02
C PHE A 712 -22.35 87.94 4.34
N GLY A 713 -22.01 89.21 4.61
CA GLY A 713 -22.60 89.97 5.72
C GLY A 713 -21.93 89.73 7.08
N HIS A 714 -20.71 89.22 7.12
CA HIS A 714 -20.02 88.85 8.36
C HIS A 714 -19.33 90.05 9.01
N VAL A 715 -20.11 90.88 9.72
CA VAL A 715 -19.67 92.18 10.29
C VAL A 715 -18.42 92.08 11.15
N ASP A 716 -18.31 91.07 12.02
CA ASP A 716 -17.17 90.93 12.93
C ASP A 716 -15.89 90.58 12.16
N VAL A 717 -15.99 89.74 11.13
CA VAL A 717 -14.88 89.44 10.21
C VAL A 717 -14.51 90.67 9.40
N VAL A 718 -15.50 91.43 8.89
CA VAL A 718 -15.24 92.67 8.16
C VAL A 718 -14.48 93.67 9.02
N ARG A 719 -14.88 93.86 10.29
CA ARG A 719 -14.16 94.73 11.23
C ARG A 719 -12.71 94.29 11.41
N LEU A 720 -12.47 93.00 11.60
CA LEU A 720 -11.12 92.46 11.77
C LEU A 720 -10.25 92.62 10.51
N LEU A 721 -10.85 92.46 9.32
CA LEU A 721 -10.13 92.59 8.05
C LEU A 721 -9.84 94.07 7.72
N LEU A 722 -10.79 94.99 7.94
CA LEU A 722 -10.62 96.39 7.57
C LEU A 722 -9.47 97.10 8.31
N ASP A 723 -9.07 96.60 9.48
CA ASP A 723 -7.89 97.12 10.20
C ASP A 723 -6.56 96.86 9.45
N LYS A 724 -6.52 95.90 8.51
CA LYS A 724 -5.29 95.47 7.82
C LYS A 724 -5.41 95.31 6.30
N ALA A 725 -6.62 95.27 5.74
CA ALA A 725 -6.88 94.98 4.33
C ALA A 725 -6.97 96.25 3.48
N ASP A 726 -6.47 96.20 2.26
CA ASP A 726 -6.73 97.21 1.25
C ASP A 726 -8.18 97.10 0.73
N TYR A 727 -9.04 97.99 1.20
CA TYR A 727 -10.44 98.06 0.78
C TYR A 727 -10.65 98.67 -0.61
N CYS A 728 -9.59 99.17 -1.27
CA CYS A 728 -9.64 99.70 -2.64
C CYS A 728 -9.48 98.62 -3.72
N ILE A 729 -9.13 97.39 -3.35
CA ILE A 729 -9.00 96.27 -4.29
C ILE A 729 -10.30 96.09 -5.07
N ARG A 730 -10.19 95.93 -6.40
CA ARG A 730 -11.32 95.70 -7.29
C ARG A 730 -11.30 94.28 -7.84
N SER A 731 -12.45 93.62 -7.83
CA SER A 731 -12.62 92.35 -8.55
C SER A 731 -12.63 92.53 -10.06
N LYS A 732 -12.61 91.43 -10.82
CA LYS A 732 -12.58 91.45 -12.29
C LYS A 732 -13.79 92.16 -12.94
N ASP A 733 -14.92 92.23 -12.25
CA ASP A 733 -16.12 93.00 -12.63
C ASP A 733 -16.07 94.47 -12.16
N GLY A 734 -14.96 94.91 -11.57
CA GLY A 734 -14.70 96.28 -11.15
C GLY A 734 -15.26 96.67 -9.78
N ALA A 735 -15.96 95.76 -9.09
CA ALA A 735 -16.58 96.02 -7.79
C ALA A 735 -15.56 96.00 -6.65
N THR A 736 -15.67 96.93 -5.71
CA THR A 736 -14.96 96.91 -4.43
C THR A 736 -15.69 96.05 -3.39
N ALA A 737 -15.05 95.74 -2.26
CA ALA A 737 -15.72 95.02 -1.17
C ALA A 737 -16.93 95.79 -0.61
N PHE A 738 -16.87 97.12 -0.58
CA PHE A 738 -17.99 97.99 -0.20
C PHE A 738 -19.17 97.87 -1.18
N ASP A 739 -18.89 97.89 -2.50
CA ASP A 739 -19.91 97.73 -3.54
C ASP A 739 -20.65 96.40 -3.41
N MET A 740 -19.94 95.33 -3.03
CA MET A 740 -20.55 94.03 -2.79
C MET A 740 -21.45 94.01 -1.55
N ALA A 741 -21.03 94.64 -0.44
CA ALA A 741 -21.89 94.78 0.75
C ALA A 741 -23.17 95.58 0.44
N LEU A 742 -23.04 96.66 -0.35
CA LEU A 742 -24.16 97.49 -0.78
C LEU A 742 -25.15 96.69 -1.65
N LYS A 743 -24.62 95.95 -2.65
CA LYS A 743 -25.42 95.12 -3.55
C LYS A 743 -26.17 94.01 -2.82
N MET A 744 -25.58 93.43 -1.77
CA MET A 744 -26.19 92.34 -1.00
C MET A 744 -27.07 92.85 0.15
N GLY A 745 -27.09 94.16 0.44
CA GLY A 745 -28.01 94.78 1.40
C GLY A 745 -27.59 94.69 2.88
N HIS A 746 -26.32 94.41 3.17
CA HIS A 746 -25.83 94.19 4.53
C HIS A 746 -25.55 95.50 5.29
N ARG A 747 -26.60 96.10 5.86
CA ARG A 747 -26.51 97.42 6.53
C ARG A 747 -25.45 97.51 7.63
N SER A 748 -25.34 96.49 8.46
CA SER A 748 -24.37 96.43 9.56
C SER A 748 -22.91 96.34 9.09
N VAL A 749 -22.67 95.79 7.89
CA VAL A 749 -21.36 95.80 7.24
C VAL A 749 -21.03 97.19 6.72
N LEU A 750 -21.99 97.86 6.07
CA LEU A 750 -21.81 99.24 5.58
C LEU A 750 -21.52 100.22 6.72
N ASP A 751 -22.14 100.04 7.88
CA ASP A 751 -21.86 100.84 9.08
C ASP A 751 -20.44 100.60 9.62
N ALA A 752 -19.89 99.38 9.46
CA ALA A 752 -18.52 99.08 9.88
C ALA A 752 -17.46 99.86 9.04
N PHE A 753 -17.70 100.07 7.75
CA PHE A 753 -16.84 100.92 6.90
C PHE A 753 -16.85 102.39 7.35
N ARG A 754 -18.03 102.92 7.70
CA ARG A 754 -18.17 104.32 8.18
C ARG A 754 -17.37 104.60 9.45
N THR A 755 -17.27 103.62 10.35
CA THR A 755 -16.47 103.73 11.58
C THR A 755 -14.96 103.83 11.33
N ILE A 756 -14.46 103.41 10.17
CA ILE A 756 -13.02 103.47 9.83
C ILE A 756 -12.69 104.73 9.06
N GLU A 757 -13.56 105.18 8.14
CA GLU A 757 -13.44 106.51 7.51
C GLU A 757 -13.37 107.62 8.58
N LEU A 758 -14.14 107.48 9.66
CA LEU A 758 -14.08 108.38 10.82
C LEU A 758 -12.80 108.24 11.68
N ARG A 759 -12.08 107.11 11.64
CA ARG A 759 -10.80 106.93 12.36
C ARG A 759 -9.62 107.50 11.57
N THR A 760 -9.59 107.33 10.25
CA THR A 760 -8.56 107.91 9.38
C THR A 760 -8.63 109.44 9.34
N ASP A 761 -9.81 110.04 9.50
CA ASP A 761 -9.94 111.50 9.62
C ASP A 761 -9.38 112.06 10.94
N TYR A 762 -9.14 111.23 11.97
CA TYR A 762 -8.51 111.65 13.24
C TYR A 762 -6.98 111.45 13.27
N ASP A 763 -6.44 110.45 12.57
CA ASP A 763 -4.98 110.19 12.54
C ASP A 763 -4.20 111.11 11.59
N VAL A 764 -4.88 111.87 10.72
CA VAL A 764 -4.23 112.90 9.87
C VAL A 764 -4.02 114.21 10.64
N ASP A 765 -4.56 114.36 11.85
CA ASP A 765 -4.46 115.58 12.67
C ASP A 765 -3.42 115.52 13.81
N MET A 766 -2.65 114.43 13.96
CA MET A 766 -1.45 114.38 14.83
C MET A 766 -0.29 113.60 14.20
N GLY A 767 0.50 114.28 13.37
CA GLY A 767 1.78 113.83 12.84
C GLY A 767 2.52 114.95 12.11
#